data_AF-A0A3D8H9K6-F1
#
_entry.id   AF-A0A3D8H9K6-F1
#
_cell.length_a   1.000
_cell.length_b   1.000
_cell.length_c   1.000
_cell.angle_alpha   90.00
_cell.angle_beta   90.00
_cell.angle_gamma   90.00
#
_symmetry.space_group_name_H-M   'P 1'
#
loop_
_entity.id
_entity.type
_entity.pdbx_description
1 polymer ?
#
loop_
_entity_poly.entity_id
_entity_poly.type
_entity_poly.pdbx_seq_one_letter_code
_entity_poly.pdbx_strand_id
1 'polypeptide(L)'
;MKKKLIFSLLVLAGAPSLLMAADEARLLRFPATNGNEIVFSYAGDLYKVPATGGEAQRLTSHVGYEMFPRFSPDGKTIAFTGQYDGNTEVYTMPATGGEPLRVTYTATNSRDDLGDRMGPNNIVMNWTPDGSRIVYRNRIGDGFTGKLFTVDKEGGLSDVIPLPEGGFCSYSPDGKQLAYNRVMREFRTWKYYKGGMADDVWIYNPEKKTVENITNNPAQDIIPMWIGDEIFYISDRDRTMNIFVYNTKTKQTGKVTNFTEYDVKFPSANGNTIVFENGGYIYKMDATAKKPEKVNITLTSDNVYARSEIKNGADYITEASLSPDGERLVVTARGEVFNLPADKGVTKNITRSPGAHDRDAQWSPDGKYIVYISDATGETELYMQEAAGGEPIRLTKNNDTYIRGFEWSPDAKKIVYTDRKNRVNLLDVASKQVTTLLQDPMGEPRGVTFSPDNNWLTYTRTADNDYSIVYVYDIAGKKEYPVTDKWYNSSSPAFSTDGKYLIFASARDFNPTYGSLEWNHVYNNMYGVYLALLSKDTPSPFMEKDAEVAVAKEETAKKKDEPKKEEATTATVKIDFDGITDRIIKLPVNPSYYGNFYSDGNKVYYGSRGGTKVFDLKKQKEEVVADGASMGVEPGSKKAVFFKNGALYVTDIPSGKADLSEPVNLSNMKITVDYPQEWAQIFDEAWRAYRDGFYLENMHGVDWKAVKTKYSVLLPYAKTRLDLNYIIGEMIGELCSGHAYVNPGETERPERVKTGLLGAEISRDKSGFFRLEKILPGASWSKELRSPLTEPGIEAKAGEFIVAIDGVPTNSVKDMYSLLVGKADVPTEISLNSKPQLAGARKIVISPLAEEYSLYHYNWVQDNIKKVDKASNGKIGYIYIPDMGVEGLNEFSRYFYPQLDKEGLIIDDRANGGGNVSPMILERLAREPYRLTMRRGSARVGTVPDAVQVGPKVCLINKYSASDGDLFPWGFHALGLGKLIGTRTWGGIIGISGSLPYMDGTDIRVPFFTSYDPKTGSWIVENHGVDPDILIDNDPIKEWNGEDQQLNRAIEEVMKELQNRKPLPGIPAPRDFSK
;
A
#
# COMPACT_ATOMS: atom_id res chain seq x y z
N MET A 1 54.88 -56.03 -46.48
CA MET A 1 55.02 -57.32 -45.75
C MET A 1 54.19 -57.20 -44.46
N LYS A 2 53.12 -57.97 -44.24
CA LYS A 2 53.06 -59.26 -43.48
C LYS A 2 53.88 -59.18 -42.15
N LYS A 3 53.37 -59.49 -40.95
CA LYS A 3 52.36 -60.48 -40.50
C LYS A 3 52.02 -60.28 -38.99
N LYS A 4 50.84 -60.79 -38.59
CA LYS A 4 50.47 -61.57 -37.37
C LYS A 4 49.79 -60.92 -36.11
N LEU A 5 48.73 -61.64 -35.71
CA LEU A 5 47.97 -61.81 -34.44
C LEU A 5 47.01 -60.71 -33.96
N ILE A 6 45.74 -61.09 -33.69
CA ILE A 6 45.13 -61.15 -32.33
C ILE A 6 43.70 -61.77 -32.38
N PHE A 7 43.39 -62.40 -31.24
CA PHE A 7 42.26 -63.21 -30.80
C PHE A 7 40.92 -62.46 -30.61
N SER A 8 39.83 -63.23 -30.68
CA SER A 8 38.45 -62.83 -30.37
C SER A 8 38.10 -63.04 -28.89
N LEU A 9 37.42 -62.07 -28.27
CA LEU A 9 36.56 -62.27 -27.09
C LEU A 9 35.51 -61.14 -26.99
N LEU A 10 34.28 -61.53 -26.67
CA LEU A 10 33.05 -60.73 -26.63
C LEU A 10 33.19 -59.45 -25.79
N VAL A 11 32.74 -58.31 -26.33
CA VAL A 11 32.47 -57.06 -25.61
C VAL A 11 30.96 -56.83 -25.59
N LEU A 12 30.35 -57.01 -24.42
CA LEU A 12 29.04 -56.45 -24.09
C LEU A 12 29.19 -54.93 -23.92
N ALA A 13 28.22 -54.20 -24.44
CA ALA A 13 28.12 -52.75 -24.40
C ALA A 13 28.13 -52.18 -22.97
N GLY A 14 29.06 -51.27 -22.69
CA GLY A 14 29.00 -50.31 -21.59
C GLY A 14 28.84 -48.91 -22.18
N ALA A 15 27.60 -48.44 -22.33
CA ALA A 15 27.34 -47.03 -22.57
C ALA A 15 27.58 -46.27 -21.25
N PRO A 16 28.35 -45.16 -21.24
CA PRO A 16 28.42 -44.31 -20.07
C PRO A 16 27.07 -43.63 -19.92
N SER A 17 26.32 -44.00 -18.90
CA SER A 17 25.18 -43.24 -18.42
C SER A 17 25.69 -41.86 -17.98
N LEU A 18 25.41 -40.85 -18.80
CA LEU A 18 25.37 -39.45 -18.38
C LEU A 18 24.29 -39.36 -17.29
N LEU A 19 24.69 -39.52 -16.04
CA LEU A 19 23.89 -39.07 -14.90
C LEU A 19 23.74 -37.55 -15.05
N MET A 20 22.59 -37.11 -15.56
CA MET A 20 22.17 -35.72 -15.42
C MET A 20 22.16 -35.44 -13.91
N ALA A 21 23.05 -34.57 -13.44
CA ALA A 21 23.00 -34.09 -12.07
C ALA A 21 21.63 -33.44 -11.87
N ALA A 22 20.84 -33.93 -10.91
CA ALA A 22 19.58 -33.30 -10.55
C ALA A 22 19.86 -31.85 -10.12
N ASP A 23 19.09 -30.89 -10.61
CA ASP A 23 19.27 -29.47 -10.30
C ASP A 23 19.09 -29.24 -8.79
N GLU A 24 20.06 -28.56 -8.17
CA GLU A 24 20.01 -28.20 -6.75
C GLU A 24 18.87 -27.20 -6.51
N ALA A 25 18.05 -27.46 -5.50
CA ALA A 25 16.93 -26.61 -5.14
C ALA A 25 17.38 -25.33 -4.41
N ARG A 26 16.65 -24.24 -4.63
CA ARG A 26 16.89 -22.92 -4.01
C ARG A 26 15.56 -22.20 -3.78
N LEU A 27 15.58 -21.12 -3.00
CA LEU A 27 14.41 -20.46 -2.39
C LEU A 27 13.65 -21.38 -1.42
N LEU A 28 14.40 -22.14 -0.62
CA LEU A 28 13.88 -22.98 0.44
C LEU A 28 13.70 -22.14 1.71
N ARG A 29 12.47 -22.04 2.22
CA ARG A 29 12.10 -21.06 3.26
C ARG A 29 11.59 -21.70 4.54
N PHE A 30 11.67 -20.96 5.65
CA PHE A 30 11.14 -21.34 6.97
C PHE A 30 11.56 -22.74 7.47
N PRO A 31 12.87 -23.09 7.46
CA PRO A 31 13.30 -24.42 7.83
C PRO A 31 13.10 -24.73 9.33
N ALA A 32 12.78 -25.98 9.63
CA ALA A 32 12.76 -26.56 10.97
C ALA A 32 13.28 -27.99 11.00
N THR A 33 13.80 -28.44 12.14
CA THR A 33 14.44 -29.75 12.27
C THR A 33 13.98 -30.49 13.52
N ASN A 34 14.01 -31.83 13.47
CA ASN A 34 13.94 -32.70 14.64
C ASN A 34 15.32 -33.29 15.00
N GLY A 35 16.41 -32.78 14.40
CA GLY A 35 17.78 -33.26 14.55
C GLY A 35 18.24 -34.24 13.44
N ASN A 36 17.32 -35.01 12.86
CA ASN A 36 17.62 -36.00 11.82
C ASN A 36 17.02 -35.66 10.45
N GLU A 37 15.90 -34.93 10.45
CA GLU A 37 15.18 -34.48 9.27
C GLU A 37 15.00 -32.96 9.34
N ILE A 38 14.76 -32.36 8.17
CA ILE A 38 14.46 -30.94 8.00
C ILE A 38 13.15 -30.83 7.24
N VAL A 39 12.21 -30.03 7.76
CA VAL A 39 10.99 -29.60 7.08
C VAL A 39 11.13 -28.13 6.69
N PHE A 40 10.65 -27.75 5.52
CA PHE A 40 10.73 -26.37 5.01
C PHE A 40 9.59 -26.09 4.03
N SER A 41 9.35 -24.83 3.73
CA SER A 41 8.40 -24.38 2.71
C SER A 41 9.11 -24.14 1.37
N TYR A 42 8.50 -24.59 0.28
CA TYR A 42 8.94 -24.32 -1.09
C TYR A 42 7.71 -24.19 -2.00
N ALA A 43 7.64 -23.11 -2.78
CA ALA A 43 6.55 -22.84 -3.72
C ALA A 43 5.13 -22.87 -3.10
N GLY A 44 5.01 -22.57 -1.81
CA GLY A 44 3.74 -22.60 -1.08
C GLY A 44 3.49 -23.86 -0.26
N ASP A 45 4.23 -24.96 -0.49
CA ASP A 45 4.00 -26.23 0.21
C ASP A 45 5.12 -26.60 1.18
N LEU A 46 4.83 -27.53 2.09
CA LEU A 46 5.83 -28.15 2.96
C LEU A 46 6.51 -29.34 2.31
N TYR A 47 7.82 -29.40 2.45
CA TYR A 47 8.69 -30.50 2.04
C TYR A 47 9.54 -30.97 3.20
N LYS A 48 9.99 -32.23 3.16
CA LYS A 48 10.86 -32.84 4.15
C LYS A 48 12.06 -33.55 3.52
N VAL A 49 13.22 -33.46 4.14
CA VAL A 49 14.47 -34.08 3.69
C VAL A 49 15.29 -34.59 4.87
N PRO A 50 16.12 -35.63 4.73
CA PRO A 50 17.13 -35.95 5.74
C PRO A 50 18.07 -34.76 5.99
N ALA A 51 18.52 -34.57 7.23
CA ALA A 51 19.48 -33.52 7.58
C ALA A 51 20.85 -33.70 6.90
N THR A 52 21.10 -34.86 6.28
CA THR A 52 22.27 -35.12 5.43
C THR A 52 22.09 -34.65 3.98
N GLY A 53 20.89 -34.22 3.58
CA GLY A 53 20.54 -33.83 2.22
C GLY A 53 19.93 -34.97 1.39
N GLY A 54 19.73 -34.70 0.10
CA GLY A 54 19.12 -35.62 -0.86
C GLY A 54 17.83 -35.08 -1.48
N GLU A 55 17.02 -35.98 -2.01
CA GLU A 55 15.73 -35.64 -2.60
C GLU A 55 14.69 -35.37 -1.49
N ALA A 56 14.04 -34.21 -1.58
CA ALA A 56 13.02 -33.81 -0.63
C ALA A 56 11.63 -34.32 -1.04
N GLN A 57 10.89 -34.81 -0.04
CA GLN A 57 9.53 -35.34 -0.17
C GLN A 57 8.51 -34.24 0.10
N ARG A 58 7.58 -34.00 -0.83
CA ARG A 58 6.43 -33.11 -0.63
C ARG A 58 5.47 -33.70 0.43
N LEU A 59 5.04 -32.89 1.38
CA LEU A 59 4.10 -33.28 2.44
C LEU A 59 2.69 -32.69 2.25
N THR A 60 2.58 -31.49 1.67
CA THR A 60 1.31 -30.78 1.47
C THR A 60 1.11 -30.37 0.01
N SER A 61 -0.14 -30.13 -0.38
CA SER A 61 -0.51 -29.68 -1.72
C SER A 61 -1.87 -29.00 -1.68
N HIS A 62 -1.90 -27.67 -1.58
CA HIS A 62 -3.13 -26.90 -1.56
C HIS A 62 -2.93 -25.49 -2.14
N VAL A 63 -4.03 -24.84 -2.52
CA VAL A 63 -4.00 -23.42 -2.89
C VAL A 63 -3.72 -22.53 -1.67
N GLY A 64 -2.77 -21.61 -1.78
CA GLY A 64 -2.32 -20.80 -0.66
C GLY A 64 -0.95 -21.25 -0.17
N TYR A 65 -0.66 -21.01 1.11
CA TYR A 65 0.69 -21.20 1.66
C TYR A 65 0.66 -21.98 2.97
N GLU A 66 1.49 -23.02 3.04
CA GLU A 66 1.93 -23.66 4.26
C GLU A 66 3.34 -23.22 4.64
N MET A 67 3.48 -22.75 5.88
CA MET A 67 4.65 -22.02 6.35
C MET A 67 4.90 -22.20 7.84
N PHE A 68 6.09 -21.78 8.29
CA PHE A 68 6.54 -21.87 9.69
C PHE A 68 6.33 -23.26 10.33
N PRO A 69 6.74 -24.36 9.68
CA PRO A 69 6.60 -25.68 10.27
C PRO A 69 7.47 -25.82 11.53
N ARG A 70 6.98 -26.61 12.50
CA ARG A 70 7.67 -26.99 13.73
C ARG A 70 7.36 -28.44 14.08
N PHE A 71 8.40 -29.26 14.23
CA PHE A 71 8.24 -30.60 14.78
C PHE A 71 7.85 -30.53 16.26
N SER A 72 6.96 -31.43 16.69
CA SER A 72 6.73 -31.70 18.10
C SER A 72 8.03 -32.21 18.76
N PRO A 73 8.20 -32.08 20.08
CA PRO A 73 9.42 -32.53 20.77
C PRO A 73 9.75 -34.02 20.58
N ASP A 74 8.74 -34.86 20.32
CA ASP A 74 8.92 -36.29 20.00
C ASP A 74 9.18 -36.57 18.50
N GLY A 75 9.16 -35.53 17.66
CA GLY A 75 9.40 -35.59 16.22
C GLY A 75 8.28 -36.21 15.38
N LYS A 76 7.13 -36.57 15.98
CA LYS A 76 6.07 -37.34 15.29
C LYS A 76 5.00 -36.49 14.62
N THR A 77 4.85 -35.23 15.03
CA THR A 77 3.83 -34.31 14.53
C THR A 77 4.50 -33.03 14.04
N ILE A 78 3.95 -32.44 12.99
CA ILE A 78 4.34 -31.11 12.50
C ILE A 78 3.17 -30.17 12.75
N ALA A 79 3.41 -29.09 13.50
CA ALA A 79 2.52 -27.92 13.54
C ALA A 79 2.99 -26.90 12.51
N PHE A 80 2.08 -26.24 11.84
CA PHE A 80 2.41 -25.26 10.81
C PHE A 80 1.26 -24.27 10.61
N THR A 81 1.56 -23.15 9.97
CA THR A 81 0.56 -22.15 9.56
C THR A 81 0.11 -22.48 8.14
N GLY A 82 -1.20 -22.56 7.88
CA GLY A 82 -1.77 -22.97 6.59
C GLY A 82 -3.08 -22.25 6.25
N GLN A 83 -3.55 -22.39 5.01
CA GLN A 83 -4.74 -21.68 4.48
C GLN A 83 -5.80 -22.60 3.86
N TYR A 84 -5.88 -23.87 4.28
CA TYR A 84 -6.75 -24.89 3.67
C TYR A 84 -8.22 -24.48 3.58
N ASP A 85 -8.72 -23.79 4.60
CA ASP A 85 -10.13 -23.42 4.72
C ASP A 85 -10.37 -21.92 4.48
N GLY A 86 -9.54 -21.29 3.63
CA GLY A 86 -9.64 -19.88 3.29
C GLY A 86 -8.88 -18.95 4.23
N ASN A 87 -8.98 -19.16 5.54
CA ASN A 87 -8.31 -18.33 6.54
C ASN A 87 -6.94 -18.90 6.90
N THR A 88 -5.98 -18.03 7.24
CA THR A 88 -4.68 -18.46 7.76
C THR A 88 -4.84 -18.94 9.19
N GLU A 89 -4.55 -20.20 9.47
CA GLU A 89 -4.76 -20.84 10.77
C GLU A 89 -3.61 -21.77 11.14
N VAL A 90 -3.59 -22.24 12.39
CA VAL A 90 -2.66 -23.28 12.84
C VAL A 90 -3.23 -24.66 12.48
N TYR A 91 -2.40 -25.47 11.84
CA TYR A 91 -2.70 -26.86 11.49
C TYR A 91 -1.67 -27.80 12.10
N THR A 92 -2.05 -29.07 12.28
CA THR A 92 -1.14 -30.17 12.61
C THR A 92 -1.27 -31.32 11.63
N MET A 93 -0.20 -32.08 11.42
CA MET A 93 -0.22 -33.34 10.67
C MET A 93 0.86 -34.31 11.17
N PRO A 94 0.76 -35.62 10.90
CA PRO A 94 1.86 -36.54 11.15
C PRO A 94 3.13 -36.12 10.39
N ALA A 95 4.31 -36.32 10.98
CA ALA A 95 5.60 -36.01 10.37
C ALA A 95 5.91 -36.83 9.10
N THR A 96 5.14 -37.89 8.86
CA THR A 96 5.17 -38.70 7.63
C THR A 96 4.27 -38.16 6.52
N GLY A 97 3.54 -37.07 6.76
CA GLY A 97 2.44 -36.59 5.92
C GLY A 97 1.09 -37.19 6.32
N GLY A 98 0.00 -36.66 5.75
CA GLY A 98 -1.38 -37.08 6.03
C GLY A 98 -2.35 -35.90 5.94
N GLU A 99 -3.62 -36.14 6.29
CA GLU A 99 -4.65 -35.11 6.35
C GLU A 99 -4.35 -34.09 7.46
N PRO A 100 -4.25 -32.78 7.15
CA PRO A 100 -4.07 -31.74 8.16
C PRO A 100 -5.30 -31.58 9.05
N LEU A 101 -5.07 -31.41 10.36
CA LEU A 101 -6.08 -31.04 11.34
C LEU A 101 -6.01 -29.54 11.62
N ARG A 102 -7.10 -28.80 11.38
CA ARG A 102 -7.24 -27.39 11.81
C ARG A 102 -7.36 -27.29 13.33
N VAL A 103 -6.48 -26.49 13.93
CA VAL A 103 -6.33 -26.39 15.40
C VAL A 103 -6.93 -25.09 15.95
N THR A 104 -6.96 -24.02 15.15
CA THR A 104 -7.46 -22.70 15.54
C THR A 104 -8.60 -22.18 14.66
N TYR A 105 -9.46 -21.35 15.26
CA TYR A 105 -10.55 -20.63 14.59
C TYR A 105 -10.51 -19.16 15.06
N THR A 106 -9.88 -18.30 14.26
CA THR A 106 -9.56 -16.92 14.67
C THR A 106 -10.28 -15.89 13.79
N ALA A 107 -10.15 -14.61 14.17
CA ALA A 107 -10.65 -13.48 13.39
C ALA A 107 -9.98 -13.42 12.01
N THR A 108 -10.75 -13.07 10.99
CA THR A 108 -10.25 -12.93 9.62
C THR A 108 -9.69 -11.53 9.40
N ASN A 109 -8.37 -11.41 9.32
CA ASN A 109 -7.71 -10.11 9.08
C ASN A 109 -7.61 -9.80 7.58
N SER A 110 -7.57 -8.51 7.22
CA SER A 110 -7.43 -8.10 5.82
C SER A 110 -5.98 -8.21 5.36
N ARG A 111 -5.02 -7.90 6.25
CA ARG A 111 -3.58 -8.00 6.01
C ARG A 111 -3.03 -9.31 6.57
N ASP A 112 -3.13 -10.36 5.77
CA ASP A 112 -2.85 -11.74 6.23
C ASP A 112 -2.02 -12.57 5.24
N ASP A 113 -1.50 -11.94 4.18
CA ASP A 113 -0.72 -12.62 3.15
C ASP A 113 0.78 -12.60 3.47
N LEU A 114 1.51 -13.61 3.00
CA LEU A 114 2.96 -13.72 3.17
C LEU A 114 3.74 -12.54 2.54
N GLY A 115 3.16 -11.93 1.49
CA GLY A 115 3.70 -10.74 0.84
C GLY A 115 3.39 -9.42 1.54
N ASP A 116 2.56 -9.42 2.59
CA ASP A 116 2.31 -8.21 3.38
C ASP A 116 3.46 -7.97 4.37
N ARG A 117 3.78 -6.70 4.55
CA ARG A 117 4.89 -6.20 5.39
C ARG A 117 4.72 -6.50 6.89
N MET A 118 3.52 -6.83 7.36
CA MET A 118 3.25 -7.28 8.73
C MET A 118 3.35 -8.79 8.89
N GLY A 119 3.48 -9.52 7.78
CA GLY A 119 3.44 -10.97 7.71
C GLY A 119 2.02 -11.54 7.88
N PRO A 120 1.90 -12.87 7.71
CA PRO A 120 0.65 -13.60 7.95
C PRO A 120 0.31 -13.62 9.45
N ASN A 121 -0.95 -13.95 9.77
CA ASN A 121 -1.37 -14.25 11.14
C ASN A 121 -1.20 -15.72 11.46
N ASN A 122 -1.45 -16.05 12.73
CA ASN A 122 -1.40 -17.41 13.26
C ASN A 122 -0.07 -18.12 12.97
N ILE A 123 1.03 -17.37 13.07
CA ILE A 123 2.38 -17.85 12.79
C ILE A 123 2.79 -18.82 13.90
N VAL A 124 3.01 -20.09 13.55
CA VAL A 124 3.51 -21.09 14.49
C VAL A 124 4.94 -20.75 14.90
N MET A 125 5.15 -20.55 16.20
CA MET A 125 6.44 -20.14 16.75
C MET A 125 7.22 -21.33 17.28
N ASN A 126 6.58 -22.14 18.14
CA ASN A 126 7.23 -23.26 18.83
C ASN A 126 6.21 -24.23 19.44
N TRP A 127 6.69 -25.29 20.08
CA TRP A 127 5.92 -26.16 20.96
C TRP A 127 6.25 -25.87 22.43
N THR A 128 5.35 -26.20 23.34
CA THR A 128 5.73 -26.36 24.75
C THR A 128 6.68 -27.55 24.89
N PRO A 129 7.64 -27.54 25.85
CA PRO A 129 8.65 -28.61 25.94
C PRO A 129 8.09 -30.02 26.19
N ASP A 130 6.90 -30.11 26.80
CA ASP A 130 6.17 -31.35 27.02
C ASP A 130 5.42 -31.85 25.76
N GLY A 131 5.36 -31.04 24.70
CA GLY A 131 4.66 -31.35 23.45
C GLY A 131 3.14 -31.31 23.53
N SER A 132 2.56 -30.79 24.63
CA SER A 132 1.10 -30.75 24.81
C SER A 132 0.43 -29.59 24.05
N ARG A 133 1.15 -28.47 23.86
CA ARG A 133 0.59 -27.25 23.26
C ARG A 133 1.51 -26.64 22.20
N ILE A 134 0.89 -25.91 21.28
CA ILE A 134 1.54 -25.14 20.22
C ILE A 134 1.52 -23.67 20.60
N VAL A 135 2.67 -23.00 20.52
CA VAL A 135 2.80 -21.55 20.66
C VAL A 135 2.73 -20.92 19.28
N TYR A 136 1.83 -19.94 19.12
CA TYR A 136 1.69 -19.21 17.86
C TYR A 136 1.46 -17.72 18.11
N ARG A 137 1.75 -16.88 17.13
CA ARG A 137 1.49 -15.45 17.17
C ARG A 137 0.22 -15.11 16.41
N ASN A 138 -0.66 -14.33 17.02
CA ASN A 138 -1.89 -13.83 16.41
C ASN A 138 -2.01 -12.31 16.59
N ARG A 139 -2.63 -11.65 15.61
CA ARG A 139 -3.08 -10.26 15.69
C ARG A 139 -4.60 -10.24 15.65
N ILE A 140 -5.19 -9.38 16.48
CA ILE A 140 -6.64 -9.15 16.56
C ILE A 140 -7.13 -8.10 15.56
N GLY A 141 -6.25 -7.59 14.69
CA GLY A 141 -6.53 -6.60 13.65
C GLY A 141 -5.30 -6.32 12.78
N ASP A 142 -5.38 -5.31 11.91
CA ASP A 142 -4.37 -5.01 10.88
C ASP A 142 -3.17 -4.16 11.35
N GLY A 143 -3.11 -3.85 12.65
CA GLY A 143 -2.05 -3.05 13.27
C GLY A 143 -0.69 -3.77 13.43
N PHE A 144 0.28 -3.07 14.04
CA PHE A 144 1.65 -3.57 14.25
C PHE A 144 1.77 -4.64 15.35
N THR A 145 0.88 -4.60 16.34
CA THR A 145 0.99 -5.42 17.55
C THR A 145 0.42 -6.82 17.32
N GLY A 146 1.09 -7.81 17.92
CA GLY A 146 0.62 -9.19 17.97
C GLY A 146 0.99 -9.81 19.31
N LYS A 147 0.24 -10.84 19.70
CA LYS A 147 0.42 -11.54 20.99
C LYS A 147 0.77 -13.00 20.75
N LEU A 148 1.44 -13.59 21.74
CA LEU A 148 1.68 -15.02 21.78
C LEU A 148 0.49 -15.73 22.42
N PHE A 149 0.01 -16.76 21.74
CA PHE A 149 -1.06 -17.63 22.17
C PHE A 149 -0.55 -19.07 22.29
N THR A 150 -1.25 -19.87 23.07
CA THR A 150 -1.05 -21.31 23.18
C THR A 150 -2.35 -22.04 22.91
N VAL A 151 -2.29 -23.10 22.11
CA VAL A 151 -3.43 -23.98 21.82
C VAL A 151 -3.04 -25.43 22.05
N ASP A 152 -3.99 -26.24 22.52
CA ASP A 152 -3.83 -27.69 22.61
C ASP A 152 -3.54 -28.28 21.23
N LYS A 153 -2.67 -29.30 21.14
CA LYS A 153 -2.23 -29.85 19.85
C LYS A 153 -3.37 -30.48 19.04
N GLU A 154 -4.47 -30.88 19.68
CA GLU A 154 -5.68 -31.37 19.01
C GLU A 154 -6.79 -30.31 18.89
N GLY A 155 -6.50 -29.04 19.19
CA GLY A 155 -7.39 -27.90 18.98
C GLY A 155 -8.22 -27.50 20.19
N GLY A 156 -8.78 -26.29 20.12
CA GLY A 156 -9.64 -25.71 21.14
C GLY A 156 -9.39 -24.22 21.35
N LEU A 157 -10.13 -23.62 22.28
CA LEU A 157 -9.96 -22.21 22.61
C LEU A 157 -8.52 -21.93 23.11
N SER A 158 -7.90 -20.91 22.55
CA SER A 158 -6.50 -20.56 22.84
C SER A 158 -6.35 -19.70 24.10
N ASP A 159 -5.23 -19.88 24.80
CA ASP A 159 -4.84 -19.03 25.94
C ASP A 159 -3.75 -18.04 25.51
N VAL A 160 -3.84 -16.79 25.96
CA VAL A 160 -2.81 -15.77 25.73
C VAL A 160 -1.67 -15.95 26.73
N ILE A 161 -0.41 -15.90 26.28
CA ILE A 161 0.73 -15.78 27.19
C ILE A 161 0.68 -14.38 27.83
N PRO A 162 0.76 -14.22 29.17
CA PRO A 162 0.55 -12.95 29.91
C PRO A 162 1.55 -11.80 29.62
N LEU A 163 1.63 -11.37 28.38
CA LEU A 163 2.51 -10.33 27.85
C LEU A 163 1.71 -9.46 26.88
N PRO A 164 1.95 -8.13 26.84
CA PRO A 164 1.18 -7.20 26.02
C PRO A 164 1.43 -7.40 24.52
N GLU A 165 2.63 -7.86 24.17
CA GLU A 165 3.10 -8.11 22.80
C GLU A 165 4.07 -9.31 22.77
N GLY A 166 4.22 -9.95 21.61
CA GLY A 166 5.18 -11.02 21.41
C GLY A 166 5.37 -11.48 19.95
N GLY A 167 6.56 -12.00 19.69
CA GLY A 167 7.04 -12.49 18.40
C GLY A 167 7.74 -13.85 18.53
N PHE A 168 8.82 -14.06 17.79
CA PHE A 168 9.57 -15.33 17.85
C PHE A 168 10.03 -15.65 19.28
N CYS A 169 10.01 -16.94 19.64
CA CYS A 169 10.28 -17.36 21.01
C CYS A 169 10.86 -18.79 21.12
N SER A 170 11.55 -19.04 22.24
CA SER A 170 12.11 -20.34 22.61
C SER A 170 12.08 -20.54 24.12
N TYR A 171 11.56 -21.70 24.56
CA TYR A 171 11.59 -22.09 25.97
C TYR A 171 13.00 -22.43 26.42
N SER A 172 13.29 -22.18 27.69
CA SER A 172 14.46 -22.74 28.37
C SER A 172 14.40 -24.27 28.37
N PRO A 173 15.55 -24.97 28.48
CA PRO A 173 15.58 -26.44 28.46
C PRO A 173 14.71 -27.11 29.54
N ASP A 174 14.47 -26.43 30.67
CA ASP A 174 13.58 -26.90 31.75
C ASP A 174 12.12 -26.47 31.59
N GLY A 175 11.80 -25.69 30.56
CA GLY A 175 10.47 -25.16 30.25
C GLY A 175 9.93 -24.08 31.20
N LYS A 176 10.76 -23.57 32.13
CA LYS A 176 10.31 -22.61 33.14
C LYS A 176 10.39 -21.15 32.70
N GLN A 177 11.13 -20.85 31.63
CA GLN A 177 11.34 -19.50 31.14
C GLN A 177 11.18 -19.47 29.62
N LEU A 178 10.89 -18.28 29.09
CA LEU A 178 10.70 -18.05 27.66
C LEU A 178 11.60 -16.91 27.19
N ALA A 179 12.54 -17.21 26.31
CA ALA A 179 13.22 -16.17 25.53
C ALA A 179 12.29 -15.74 24.39
N TYR A 180 12.07 -14.44 24.20
CA TYR A 180 11.14 -13.93 23.18
C TYR A 180 11.52 -12.55 22.67
N ASN A 181 11.05 -12.25 21.45
CA ASN A 181 11.00 -10.91 20.89
C ASN A 181 9.65 -10.25 21.20
N ARG A 182 9.64 -8.93 21.40
CA ARG A 182 8.43 -8.14 21.66
C ARG A 182 7.79 -7.63 20.37
N VAL A 183 8.60 -7.30 19.39
CA VAL A 183 8.22 -6.74 18.08
C VAL A 183 8.41 -7.79 17.00
N MET A 184 7.66 -7.68 15.91
CA MET A 184 7.82 -8.53 14.73
C MET A 184 7.87 -7.65 13.47
N ARG A 185 8.97 -7.71 12.72
CA ARG A 185 9.18 -6.89 11.51
C ARG A 185 9.88 -7.61 10.35
N GLU A 186 10.01 -8.93 10.41
CA GLU A 186 10.87 -9.75 9.54
C GLU A 186 10.37 -9.85 8.09
N PHE A 187 9.16 -9.36 7.83
CA PHE A 187 8.56 -9.23 6.50
C PHE A 187 8.74 -7.83 5.89
N ARG A 188 9.36 -6.89 6.61
CA ARG A 188 9.66 -5.57 6.09
C ARG A 188 10.93 -5.59 5.24
N THR A 189 10.89 -4.80 4.19
CA THR A 189 11.93 -4.63 3.18
C THR A 189 12.90 -3.51 3.57
N TRP A 190 13.47 -3.61 4.77
CA TRP A 190 14.37 -2.60 5.33
C TRP A 190 15.49 -3.24 6.17
N LYS A 191 16.66 -3.41 5.54
CA LYS A 191 17.87 -3.95 6.17
C LYS A 191 18.62 -2.88 6.97
N TYR A 192 19.36 -3.31 7.98
CA TYR A 192 20.20 -2.47 8.84
C TYR A 192 19.40 -1.37 9.57
N TYR A 193 18.19 -1.73 9.98
CA TYR A 193 17.27 -0.81 10.61
C TYR A 193 17.66 -0.54 12.07
N LYS A 194 17.61 0.73 12.49
CA LYS A 194 17.98 1.17 13.84
C LYS A 194 16.93 2.08 14.50
N GLY A 195 15.74 2.15 13.92
CA GLY A 195 14.62 2.88 14.50
C GLY A 195 14.02 2.18 15.72
N GLY A 196 12.96 2.75 16.30
CA GLY A 196 12.38 2.27 17.57
C GLY A 196 11.84 0.83 17.57
N MET A 197 11.60 0.22 16.39
CA MET A 197 11.20 -1.19 16.28
C MET A 197 12.39 -2.17 16.21
N ALA A 198 13.64 -1.71 16.32
CA ALA A 198 14.80 -2.60 16.36
C ALA A 198 14.70 -3.36 17.69
N ASP A 199 14.41 -4.65 17.60
CA ASP A 199 14.03 -5.43 18.77
C ASP A 199 15.22 -6.12 19.41
N ASP A 200 15.02 -6.47 20.67
CA ASP A 200 15.95 -7.18 21.52
C ASP A 200 15.40 -8.57 21.87
N VAL A 201 16.28 -9.43 22.40
CA VAL A 201 15.86 -10.68 23.04
C VAL A 201 15.59 -10.43 24.53
N TRP A 202 14.42 -10.87 24.98
CA TRP A 202 13.96 -10.75 26.36
C TRP A 202 13.74 -12.12 26.99
N ILE A 203 13.94 -12.25 28.30
CA ILE A 203 13.60 -13.46 29.06
C ILE A 203 12.40 -13.17 29.96
N TYR A 204 11.28 -13.85 29.70
CA TYR A 204 10.11 -13.88 30.56
C TYR A 204 10.20 -15.04 31.56
N ASN A 205 10.04 -14.72 32.84
CA ASN A 205 9.92 -15.70 33.92
C ASN A 205 8.51 -15.64 34.54
N PRO A 206 7.62 -16.60 34.23
CA PRO A 206 6.24 -16.61 34.74
C PRO A 206 6.16 -16.80 36.26
N GLU A 207 7.04 -17.60 36.86
CA GLU A 207 7.02 -17.85 38.31
C GLU A 207 7.39 -16.57 39.10
N LYS A 208 8.42 -15.85 38.62
CA LYS A 208 8.89 -14.60 39.24
C LYS A 208 8.10 -13.37 38.81
N LYS A 209 7.31 -13.47 37.74
CA LYS A 209 6.62 -12.35 37.08
C LYS A 209 7.58 -11.23 36.71
N THR A 210 8.67 -11.58 36.04
CA THR A 210 9.72 -10.64 35.61
C THR A 210 10.05 -10.80 34.13
N VAL A 211 10.51 -9.72 33.52
CA VAL A 211 11.03 -9.70 32.15
C VAL A 211 12.41 -9.00 32.15
N GLU A 212 13.43 -9.61 31.54
CA GLU A 212 14.82 -9.09 31.46
C GLU A 212 15.25 -8.95 30.00
N ASN A 213 15.73 -7.76 29.59
CA ASN A 213 16.40 -7.57 28.28
C ASN A 213 17.83 -8.11 28.39
N ILE A 214 18.23 -9.02 27.51
CA ILE A 214 19.56 -9.64 27.55
C ILE A 214 20.51 -9.18 26.44
N THR A 215 20.03 -8.43 25.44
CA THR A 215 20.86 -8.02 24.29
C THR A 215 21.15 -6.53 24.27
N ASN A 216 20.15 -5.68 24.53
CA ASN A 216 20.23 -4.22 24.59
C ASN A 216 21.11 -3.60 23.49
N ASN A 217 20.77 -3.84 22.22
CA ASN A 217 21.54 -3.39 21.06
C ASN A 217 20.74 -2.41 20.18
N PRO A 218 21.35 -1.39 19.56
CA PRO A 218 20.67 -0.58 18.55
C PRO A 218 20.31 -1.32 17.25
N ALA A 219 20.94 -2.47 17.00
CA ALA A 219 20.63 -3.36 15.89
C ALA A 219 19.49 -4.31 16.26
N GLN A 220 18.98 -5.04 15.27
CA GLN A 220 17.97 -6.05 15.54
C GLN A 220 18.61 -7.31 16.12
N ASP A 221 18.06 -7.83 17.21
CA ASP A 221 18.44 -9.09 17.83
C ASP A 221 17.21 -9.99 17.96
N ILE A 222 17.02 -10.90 17.01
CA ILE A 222 15.73 -11.58 16.79
C ILE A 222 15.86 -13.10 16.64
N ILE A 223 14.72 -13.79 16.77
CA ILE A 223 14.54 -15.24 16.60
C ILE A 223 15.41 -16.04 17.59
N PRO A 224 15.16 -15.91 18.91
CA PRO A 224 15.94 -16.61 19.93
C PRO A 224 15.73 -18.12 19.88
N MET A 225 16.81 -18.86 20.13
CA MET A 225 16.88 -20.32 20.22
C MET A 225 17.68 -20.69 21.46
N TRP A 226 17.01 -21.19 22.50
CA TRP A 226 17.62 -21.49 23.79
C TRP A 226 18.11 -22.94 23.83
N ILE A 227 19.43 -23.12 23.91
CA ILE A 227 20.11 -24.42 23.85
C ILE A 227 21.08 -24.52 25.04
N GLY A 228 20.76 -25.39 26.01
CA GLY A 228 21.55 -25.51 27.23
C GLY A 228 21.62 -24.19 28.01
N ASP A 229 22.83 -23.72 28.29
CA ASP A 229 23.08 -22.43 28.96
C ASP A 229 23.20 -21.24 27.99
N GLU A 230 22.99 -21.45 26.69
CA GLU A 230 23.17 -20.45 25.64
C GLU A 230 21.83 -20.10 24.96
N ILE A 231 21.68 -18.84 24.56
CA ILE A 231 20.60 -18.36 23.71
C ILE A 231 21.22 -17.86 22.41
N PHE A 232 20.98 -18.59 21.33
CA PHE A 232 21.37 -18.18 19.98
C PHE A 232 20.28 -17.30 19.38
N TYR A 233 20.65 -16.35 18.53
CA TYR A 233 19.73 -15.44 17.85
C TYR A 233 20.41 -14.86 16.60
N ILE A 234 19.68 -14.18 15.73
CA ILE A 234 20.28 -13.48 14.57
C ILE A 234 20.35 -11.98 14.80
N SER A 235 21.38 -11.35 14.25
CA SER A 235 21.62 -9.92 14.37
C SER A 235 22.28 -9.30 13.15
N ASP A 236 21.84 -8.09 12.78
CA ASP A 236 22.42 -7.24 11.73
C ASP A 236 23.40 -6.19 12.29
N ARG A 237 23.88 -6.37 13.53
CA ARG A 237 24.80 -5.43 14.20
C ARG A 237 26.10 -5.15 13.44
N ASP A 238 26.52 -6.08 12.60
CA ASP A 238 27.68 -5.99 11.72
C ASP A 238 27.29 -5.90 10.23
N ARG A 239 26.09 -5.39 9.97
CA ARG A 239 25.44 -5.28 8.66
C ARG A 239 24.69 -6.57 8.31
N THR A 240 25.32 -7.60 7.76
CA THR A 240 24.59 -8.81 7.33
C THR A 240 24.08 -9.62 8.51
N MET A 241 22.80 -10.04 8.49
CA MET A 241 22.23 -10.87 9.55
C MET A 241 23.04 -12.15 9.74
N ASN A 242 23.63 -12.32 10.91
CA ASN A 242 24.42 -13.47 11.29
C ASN A 242 23.93 -14.05 12.63
N ILE A 243 24.31 -15.29 12.93
CA ILE A 243 24.01 -15.91 14.22
C ILE A 243 24.97 -15.36 15.27
N PHE A 244 24.41 -14.95 16.40
CA PHE A 244 25.09 -14.58 17.63
C PHE A 244 24.60 -15.49 18.77
N VAL A 245 25.31 -15.46 19.89
CA VAL A 245 25.00 -16.27 21.06
C VAL A 245 25.22 -15.48 22.34
N TYR A 246 24.29 -15.58 23.27
CA TYR A 246 24.38 -15.06 24.63
C TYR A 246 24.44 -16.21 25.63
N ASN A 247 25.44 -16.21 26.51
CA ASN A 247 25.57 -17.21 27.56
C ASN A 247 24.88 -16.75 28.84
N THR A 248 23.86 -17.48 29.28
CA THR A 248 22.99 -17.11 30.42
C THR A 248 23.70 -17.13 31.78
N LYS A 249 24.83 -17.83 31.90
CA LYS A 249 25.62 -17.91 33.14
C LYS A 249 26.65 -16.78 33.25
N THR A 250 27.41 -16.57 32.18
CA THR A 250 28.50 -15.57 32.13
C THR A 250 28.03 -14.19 31.70
N LYS A 251 26.82 -14.11 31.13
CA LYS A 251 26.24 -12.92 30.49
C LYS A 251 27.07 -12.35 29.33
N GLN A 252 27.86 -13.20 28.68
CA GLN A 252 28.70 -12.80 27.55
C GLN A 252 28.01 -13.08 26.22
N THR A 253 28.20 -12.18 25.26
CA THR A 253 27.74 -12.32 23.87
C THR A 253 28.91 -12.60 22.94
N GLY A 254 28.72 -13.52 22.00
CA GLY A 254 29.69 -13.86 20.95
C GLY A 254 29.06 -13.97 19.56
N LYS A 255 29.88 -13.81 18.53
CA LYS A 255 29.49 -14.01 17.13
C LYS A 255 29.72 -15.47 16.74
N VAL A 256 28.80 -16.05 15.96
CA VAL A 256 28.84 -17.48 15.57
C VAL A 256 29.12 -17.64 14.09
N THR A 257 28.38 -16.94 13.20
CA THR A 257 28.57 -17.02 11.75
C THR A 257 29.11 -15.70 11.17
N ASN A 258 29.66 -15.74 9.95
CA ASN A 258 30.22 -14.56 9.27
C ASN A 258 29.88 -14.55 7.77
N PHE A 259 28.61 -14.76 7.43
CA PHE A 259 28.11 -14.58 6.07
C PHE A 259 28.16 -13.09 5.70
N THR A 260 28.58 -12.79 4.48
CA THR A 260 28.75 -11.41 3.98
C THR A 260 27.89 -11.09 2.76
N GLU A 261 27.31 -12.12 2.15
CA GLU A 261 26.53 -11.96 0.92
C GLU A 261 25.03 -11.88 1.22
N TYR A 262 24.44 -12.90 1.82
CA TYR A 262 23.01 -12.91 2.17
C TYR A 262 22.81 -13.00 3.68
N ASP A 263 21.68 -12.48 4.13
CA ASP A 263 21.23 -12.57 5.52
C ASP A 263 20.93 -14.03 5.91
N VAL A 264 21.28 -14.41 7.14
CA VAL A 264 20.71 -15.59 7.79
C VAL A 264 19.25 -15.29 8.12
N LYS A 265 18.34 -16.18 7.70
CA LYS A 265 16.90 -16.01 7.90
C LYS A 265 16.22 -17.22 8.53
N PHE A 266 15.19 -16.93 9.31
CA PHE A 266 14.27 -17.88 9.95
C PHE A 266 14.96 -19.11 10.56
N PRO A 267 15.99 -18.94 11.39
CA PRO A 267 16.63 -20.07 12.04
C PRO A 267 15.64 -20.76 12.99
N SER A 268 15.86 -22.04 13.21
CA SER A 268 15.18 -22.80 14.25
C SER A 268 16.09 -23.91 14.76
N ALA A 269 15.78 -24.45 15.93
CA ALA A 269 16.61 -25.43 16.60
C ALA A 269 15.80 -26.58 17.18
N ASN A 270 16.41 -27.76 17.23
CA ASN A 270 15.97 -28.88 18.05
C ASN A 270 17.18 -29.60 18.63
N GLY A 271 17.19 -29.77 19.96
CA GLY A 271 18.37 -30.26 20.66
C GLY A 271 19.59 -29.36 20.39
N ASN A 272 20.68 -29.96 19.89
CA ASN A 272 21.92 -29.24 19.58
C ASN A 272 22.02 -28.80 18.11
N THR A 273 21.00 -29.05 17.29
CA THR A 273 21.04 -28.78 15.85
C THR A 273 20.24 -27.52 15.53
N ILE A 274 20.87 -26.57 14.84
CA ILE A 274 20.27 -25.34 14.30
C ILE A 274 20.18 -25.47 12.78
N VAL A 275 19.05 -25.10 12.18
CA VAL A 275 18.87 -24.98 10.73
C VAL A 275 18.38 -23.59 10.36
N PHE A 276 18.79 -23.08 9.19
CA PHE A 276 18.44 -21.72 8.76
C PHE A 276 18.54 -21.55 7.23
N GLU A 277 17.90 -20.50 6.72
CA GLU A 277 17.97 -20.07 5.32
C GLU A 277 19.16 -19.10 5.14
N ASN A 278 19.95 -19.27 4.07
CA ASN A 278 20.91 -18.27 3.60
C ASN A 278 21.00 -18.27 2.06
N GLY A 279 20.66 -17.15 1.45
CA GLY A 279 20.67 -17.00 -0.02
C GLY A 279 19.74 -17.98 -0.75
N GLY A 280 18.64 -18.39 -0.11
CA GLY A 280 17.69 -19.39 -0.63
C GLY A 280 18.10 -20.86 -0.46
N TYR A 281 19.23 -21.15 0.19
CA TYR A 281 19.63 -22.51 0.58
C TYR A 281 19.37 -22.76 2.06
N ILE A 282 19.29 -24.04 2.44
CA ILE A 282 19.25 -24.45 3.84
C ILE A 282 20.65 -24.83 4.31
N TYR A 283 21.01 -24.30 5.48
CA TYR A 283 22.20 -24.68 6.22
C TYR A 283 21.80 -25.38 7.52
N LYS A 284 22.68 -26.27 7.99
CA LYS A 284 22.63 -26.85 9.33
C LYS A 284 23.88 -26.50 10.11
N MET A 285 23.77 -26.46 11.43
CA MET A 285 24.89 -26.20 12.32
C MET A 285 24.69 -26.93 13.64
N ASP A 286 25.74 -27.57 14.13
CA ASP A 286 25.79 -28.03 15.51
C ASP A 286 26.14 -26.84 16.43
N ALA A 287 25.32 -26.59 17.46
CA ALA A 287 25.43 -25.43 18.33
C ALA A 287 26.70 -25.42 19.19
N THR A 288 27.31 -26.59 19.43
CA THR A 288 28.60 -26.70 20.13
C THR A 288 29.77 -26.46 19.18
N ALA A 289 29.74 -27.07 17.99
CA ALA A 289 30.80 -26.93 17.00
C ALA A 289 30.80 -25.55 16.32
N LYS A 290 29.65 -24.87 16.27
CA LYS A 290 29.48 -23.50 15.73
C LYS A 290 29.96 -23.36 14.29
N LYS A 291 29.82 -24.42 13.49
CA LYS A 291 30.23 -24.48 12.08
C LYS A 291 29.03 -24.79 11.18
N PRO A 292 28.56 -23.83 10.36
CA PRO A 292 27.46 -24.06 9.45
C PRO A 292 27.90 -24.86 8.21
N GLU A 293 27.03 -25.75 7.73
CA GLU A 293 27.22 -26.59 6.55
C GLU A 293 25.97 -26.52 5.67
N LYS A 294 26.15 -26.30 4.34
CA LYS A 294 25.05 -26.32 3.38
C LYS A 294 24.48 -27.73 3.27
N VAL A 295 23.16 -27.86 3.31
CA VAL A 295 22.47 -29.12 3.06
C VAL A 295 22.12 -29.17 1.56
N ASN A 296 22.70 -30.13 0.84
CA ASN A 296 22.41 -30.31 -0.59
C ASN A 296 21.02 -30.93 -0.74
N ILE A 297 20.08 -30.19 -1.32
CA ILE A 297 18.67 -30.61 -1.46
C ILE A 297 18.30 -30.57 -2.95
N THR A 298 17.65 -31.63 -3.42
CA THR A 298 17.06 -31.70 -4.76
C THR A 298 15.55 -31.87 -4.66
N LEU A 299 14.81 -31.35 -5.62
CA LEU A 299 13.34 -31.39 -5.65
C LEU A 299 12.86 -31.75 -7.05
N THR A 300 11.80 -32.55 -7.12
CA THR A 300 11.05 -32.80 -8.36
C THR A 300 9.64 -32.24 -8.16
N SER A 301 9.27 -31.19 -8.90
CA SER A 301 7.97 -30.53 -8.80
C SER A 301 7.41 -30.20 -10.19
N ASP A 302 6.09 -30.25 -10.33
CA ASP A 302 5.35 -29.84 -11.52
C ASP A 302 5.15 -28.31 -11.60
N ASN A 303 5.53 -27.57 -10.56
CA ASN A 303 5.58 -26.11 -10.48
C ASN A 303 4.28 -25.42 -10.93
N VAL A 304 3.13 -25.91 -10.48
CA VAL A 304 1.80 -25.52 -10.97
C VAL A 304 1.56 -24.01 -11.09
N TYR A 305 2.06 -23.21 -10.14
CA TYR A 305 1.88 -21.74 -10.11
C TYR A 305 2.85 -20.94 -10.99
N ALA A 306 3.85 -21.60 -11.59
CA ALA A 306 4.80 -20.97 -12.52
C ALA A 306 4.66 -21.53 -13.95
N ARG A 307 3.68 -22.41 -14.20
CA ARG A 307 3.38 -22.92 -15.54
C ARG A 307 2.71 -21.84 -16.36
N SER A 308 3.04 -21.79 -17.64
CA SER A 308 2.34 -20.92 -18.59
C SER A 308 0.85 -21.23 -18.63
N GLU A 309 0.04 -20.19 -18.73
CA GLU A 309 -1.41 -20.30 -18.83
C GLU A 309 -1.99 -19.26 -19.80
N ILE A 310 -3.28 -19.38 -20.12
CA ILE A 310 -3.98 -18.43 -20.99
C ILE A 310 -4.94 -17.60 -20.14
N LYS A 311 -4.68 -16.30 -20.05
CA LYS A 311 -5.54 -15.34 -19.36
C LYS A 311 -6.42 -14.55 -20.31
N ASN A 312 -7.52 -14.04 -19.75
CA ASN A 312 -8.43 -13.15 -20.45
C ASN A 312 -7.90 -11.70 -20.37
N GLY A 313 -7.39 -11.18 -21.48
CA GLY A 313 -6.76 -9.85 -21.52
C GLY A 313 -7.70 -8.69 -21.18
N ALA A 314 -9.02 -8.89 -21.29
CA ALA A 314 -10.02 -7.89 -20.91
C ALA A 314 -9.91 -7.47 -19.42
N ASP A 315 -9.40 -8.36 -18.56
CA ASP A 315 -9.29 -8.12 -17.11
C ASP A 315 -8.06 -7.27 -16.75
N TYR A 316 -7.19 -6.95 -17.72
CA TYR A 316 -5.90 -6.26 -17.51
C TYR A 316 -5.71 -5.01 -18.37
N ILE A 317 -6.80 -4.45 -18.91
CA ILE A 317 -6.74 -3.26 -19.76
C ILE A 317 -6.21 -2.07 -18.96
N THR A 318 -5.17 -1.43 -19.50
CA THR A 318 -4.55 -0.22 -18.92
C THR A 318 -4.73 1.01 -19.80
N GLU A 319 -4.76 0.84 -21.13
CA GLU A 319 -4.89 1.93 -22.10
C GLU A 319 -5.67 1.46 -23.33
N ALA A 320 -6.39 2.38 -23.98
CA ALA A 320 -7.10 2.11 -25.22
C ALA A 320 -7.09 3.34 -26.15
N SER A 321 -6.63 3.15 -27.38
CA SER A 321 -6.58 4.19 -28.42
C SER A 321 -7.35 3.75 -29.65
N LEU A 322 -8.09 4.68 -30.27
CA LEU A 322 -8.97 4.42 -31.40
C LEU A 322 -8.22 4.61 -32.73
N SER A 323 -8.54 3.81 -33.75
CA SER A 323 -8.03 4.09 -35.10
C SER A 323 -8.65 5.39 -35.65
N PRO A 324 -7.97 6.11 -36.57
CA PRO A 324 -8.49 7.37 -37.11
C PRO A 324 -9.87 7.25 -37.79
N ASP A 325 -10.21 6.09 -38.34
CA ASP A 325 -11.53 5.81 -38.92
C ASP A 325 -12.58 5.33 -37.90
N GLY A 326 -12.15 5.01 -36.67
CA GLY A 326 -13.01 4.51 -35.60
C GLY A 326 -13.51 3.08 -35.79
N GLU A 327 -12.89 2.30 -36.68
CA GLU A 327 -13.28 0.91 -36.94
C GLU A 327 -12.50 -0.11 -36.08
N ARG A 328 -11.36 0.31 -35.50
CA ARG A 328 -10.49 -0.54 -34.68
C ARG A 328 -10.00 0.19 -33.44
N LEU A 329 -9.62 -0.59 -32.44
CA LEU A 329 -8.97 -0.13 -31.22
C LEU A 329 -7.61 -0.81 -31.09
N VAL A 330 -6.63 -0.09 -30.59
CA VAL A 330 -5.47 -0.67 -29.97
C VAL A 330 -5.66 -0.62 -28.45
N VAL A 331 -5.40 -1.72 -27.77
CA VAL A 331 -5.57 -1.86 -26.33
C VAL A 331 -4.29 -2.45 -25.74
N THR A 332 -3.80 -1.83 -24.67
CA THR A 332 -2.72 -2.37 -23.86
C THR A 332 -3.31 -3.19 -22.72
N ALA A 333 -2.86 -4.42 -22.55
CA ALA A 333 -3.25 -5.27 -21.43
C ALA A 333 -2.12 -6.20 -20.99
N ARG A 334 -1.77 -6.20 -19.69
CA ARG A 334 -0.72 -7.05 -19.09
C ARG A 334 0.60 -7.08 -19.91
N GLY A 335 1.08 -5.91 -20.33
CA GLY A 335 2.32 -5.78 -21.12
C GLY A 335 2.26 -6.27 -22.56
N GLU A 336 1.05 -6.48 -23.08
CA GLU A 336 0.81 -6.91 -24.46
C GLU A 336 -0.05 -5.88 -25.20
N VAL A 337 0.17 -5.76 -26.52
CA VAL A 337 -0.59 -4.85 -27.38
C VAL A 337 -1.57 -5.63 -28.27
N PHE A 338 -2.85 -5.29 -28.15
CA PHE A 338 -3.94 -5.88 -28.93
C PHE A 338 -4.48 -4.90 -29.95
N ASN A 339 -4.72 -5.35 -31.17
CA ASN A 339 -5.45 -4.65 -32.21
C ASN A 339 -6.77 -5.39 -32.50
N LEU A 340 -7.91 -4.80 -32.16
CA LEU A 340 -9.24 -5.44 -32.24
C LEU A 340 -10.28 -4.55 -32.96
N PRO A 341 -11.32 -5.14 -33.57
CA PRO A 341 -12.40 -4.36 -34.20
C PRO A 341 -13.27 -3.65 -33.14
N ALA A 342 -13.82 -2.50 -33.49
CA ALA A 342 -14.82 -1.81 -32.67
C ALA A 342 -16.18 -2.53 -32.67
N ASP A 343 -16.54 -3.22 -33.77
CA ASP A 343 -17.77 -4.04 -33.90
C ASP A 343 -17.43 -5.51 -34.23
N LYS A 344 -17.25 -5.85 -35.51
CA LYS A 344 -17.00 -7.23 -35.96
C LYS A 344 -15.65 -7.38 -36.64
N GLY A 345 -14.95 -8.48 -36.35
CA GLY A 345 -13.69 -8.82 -37.00
C GLY A 345 -12.72 -9.61 -36.11
N VAL A 346 -11.46 -9.62 -36.51
CA VAL A 346 -10.39 -10.38 -35.85
C VAL A 346 -9.67 -9.54 -34.80
N THR A 347 -9.56 -10.08 -33.59
CA THR A 347 -8.64 -9.60 -32.53
C THR A 347 -7.24 -10.15 -32.79
N LYS A 348 -6.23 -9.28 -32.78
CA LYS A 348 -4.82 -9.64 -32.97
C LYS A 348 -4.02 -9.20 -31.74
N ASN A 349 -3.33 -10.12 -31.07
CA ASN A 349 -2.17 -9.74 -30.25
C ASN A 349 -0.97 -9.55 -31.20
N ILE A 350 -0.41 -8.33 -31.23
CA ILE A 350 0.65 -7.93 -32.17
C ILE A 350 2.07 -8.01 -31.61
N THR A 351 2.27 -8.02 -30.29
CA THR A 351 3.61 -8.03 -29.69
C THR A 351 4.04 -9.41 -29.20
N ARG A 352 3.22 -10.10 -28.39
CA ARG A 352 3.48 -11.47 -27.88
C ARG A 352 4.84 -11.59 -27.20
N SER A 353 5.13 -10.65 -26.32
CA SER A 353 6.42 -10.47 -25.66
C SER A 353 6.28 -10.57 -24.14
N PRO A 354 6.07 -11.77 -23.57
CA PRO A 354 5.85 -11.95 -22.14
C PRO A 354 7.06 -11.53 -21.26
N GLY A 355 8.25 -11.35 -21.85
CA GLY A 355 9.44 -10.82 -21.16
C GLY A 355 9.63 -9.30 -21.30
N ALA A 356 8.65 -8.57 -21.82
CA ALA A 356 8.67 -7.12 -21.97
C ALA A 356 7.33 -6.52 -21.53
N HIS A 357 7.38 -5.29 -21.03
CA HIS A 357 6.20 -4.54 -20.65
C HIS A 357 5.88 -3.52 -21.75
N ASP A 358 5.10 -3.97 -22.74
CA ASP A 358 4.59 -3.09 -23.79
C ASP A 358 3.36 -2.34 -23.31
N ARG A 359 3.38 -1.01 -23.40
CA ARG A 359 2.31 -0.16 -22.90
C ARG A 359 2.08 1.12 -23.66
N ASP A 360 1.00 1.80 -23.26
CA ASP A 360 0.55 3.09 -23.79
C ASP A 360 0.44 3.09 -25.32
N ALA A 361 -0.04 1.97 -25.88
CA ALA A 361 -0.12 1.81 -27.32
C ALA A 361 -1.12 2.79 -27.95
N GLN A 362 -0.71 3.45 -29.03
CA GLN A 362 -1.52 4.42 -29.78
C GLN A 362 -1.46 4.16 -31.28
N TRP A 363 -2.57 4.42 -31.98
CA TRP A 363 -2.59 4.46 -33.43
C TRP A 363 -1.84 5.68 -33.96
N SER A 364 -1.14 5.52 -35.08
CA SER A 364 -0.69 6.69 -35.83
C SER A 364 -1.91 7.42 -36.43
N PRO A 365 -1.91 8.76 -36.47
CA PRO A 365 -3.02 9.53 -37.06
C PRO A 365 -3.31 9.23 -38.54
N ASP A 366 -2.36 8.63 -39.27
CA ASP A 366 -2.54 8.17 -40.65
C ASP A 366 -3.08 6.74 -40.78
N GLY A 367 -3.30 6.03 -39.66
CA GLY A 367 -3.91 4.71 -39.57
C GLY A 367 -3.00 3.55 -40.00
N LYS A 368 -1.72 3.80 -40.28
CA LYS A 368 -0.80 2.77 -40.81
C LYS A 368 -0.04 2.02 -39.74
N TYR A 369 0.26 2.67 -38.63
CA TYR A 369 1.16 2.16 -37.61
C TYR A 369 0.53 2.18 -36.22
N ILE A 370 1.08 1.36 -35.35
CA ILE A 370 0.84 1.37 -33.91
C ILE A 370 2.18 1.63 -33.25
N VAL A 371 2.23 2.61 -32.34
CA VAL A 371 3.40 2.88 -31.50
C VAL A 371 3.08 2.54 -30.06
N TYR A 372 4.07 2.03 -29.34
CA TYR A 372 3.98 1.69 -27.92
C TYR A 372 5.34 1.90 -27.25
N ILE A 373 5.31 2.03 -25.93
CA ILE A 373 6.52 2.00 -25.09
C ILE A 373 6.82 0.53 -24.78
N SER A 374 8.06 0.10 -24.92
CA SER A 374 8.51 -1.24 -24.55
C SER A 374 9.83 -1.17 -23.80
N ASP A 375 10.04 -2.06 -22.84
CA ASP A 375 11.30 -2.22 -22.13
C ASP A 375 12.10 -3.47 -22.56
N ALA A 376 11.77 -4.06 -23.72
CA ALA A 376 12.43 -5.25 -24.26
C ALA A 376 13.97 -5.13 -24.43
N THR A 377 14.51 -3.91 -24.37
CA THR A 377 15.97 -3.64 -24.45
C THR A 377 16.65 -3.56 -23.09
N GLY A 378 15.89 -3.66 -22.01
CA GLY A 378 16.30 -3.37 -20.64
C GLY A 378 16.06 -1.92 -20.20
N GLU A 379 15.72 -1.01 -21.11
CA GLU A 379 15.28 0.38 -20.86
C GLU A 379 14.01 0.68 -21.65
N THR A 380 13.20 1.65 -21.20
CA THR A 380 11.95 2.04 -21.89
C THR A 380 12.24 2.79 -23.19
N GLU A 381 11.73 2.29 -24.30
CA GLU A 381 11.93 2.83 -25.65
C GLU A 381 10.61 2.84 -26.43
N LEU A 382 10.49 3.73 -27.42
CA LEU A 382 9.37 3.74 -28.35
C LEU A 382 9.60 2.75 -29.49
N TYR A 383 8.59 1.92 -29.74
CA TYR A 383 8.54 0.94 -30.82
C TYR A 383 7.36 1.23 -31.73
N MET A 384 7.52 0.92 -33.02
CA MET A 384 6.50 1.11 -34.05
C MET A 384 6.30 -0.18 -34.83
N GLN A 385 5.06 -0.56 -35.10
CA GLN A 385 4.72 -1.74 -35.89
C GLN A 385 3.62 -1.41 -36.88
N GLU A 386 3.61 -2.06 -38.05
CA GLU A 386 2.50 -1.91 -39.00
C GLU A 386 1.21 -2.46 -38.39
N ALA A 387 0.10 -1.74 -38.56
CA ALA A 387 -1.21 -2.12 -38.02
C ALA A 387 -1.71 -3.48 -38.55
N ALA A 388 -1.25 -3.89 -39.73
CA ALA A 388 -1.54 -5.19 -40.32
C ALA A 388 -0.85 -6.36 -39.58
N GLY A 389 0.22 -6.07 -38.82
CA GLY A 389 1.19 -7.00 -38.26
C GLY A 389 2.52 -6.97 -39.02
N GLY A 390 3.62 -7.35 -38.36
CA GLY A 390 4.98 -7.34 -38.94
C GLY A 390 6.06 -7.23 -37.87
N GLU A 391 7.33 -7.15 -38.28
CA GLU A 391 8.44 -6.95 -37.34
C GLU A 391 8.43 -5.52 -36.76
N PRO A 392 8.65 -5.36 -35.45
CA PRO A 392 8.64 -4.04 -34.82
C PRO A 392 9.92 -3.24 -35.12
N ILE A 393 9.77 -1.92 -35.28
CA ILE A 393 10.84 -0.97 -35.53
C ILE A 393 11.07 -0.15 -34.26
N ARG A 394 12.25 -0.29 -33.66
CA ARG A 394 12.70 0.59 -32.56
C ARG A 394 12.91 2.02 -33.08
N LEU A 395 12.24 2.99 -32.46
CA LEU A 395 12.29 4.41 -32.79
C LEU A 395 13.29 5.19 -31.92
N THR A 396 13.41 4.87 -30.62
CA THR A 396 14.36 5.52 -29.71
C THR A 396 15.44 4.54 -29.24
N LYS A 397 16.58 5.03 -28.77
CA LYS A 397 17.66 4.18 -28.23
C LYS A 397 18.42 4.86 -27.10
N ASN A 398 18.95 4.04 -26.19
CA ASN A 398 19.79 4.45 -25.07
C ASN A 398 19.09 5.46 -24.14
N ASN A 399 17.78 5.30 -23.94
CA ASN A 399 17.11 6.08 -22.90
C ASN A 399 17.72 5.77 -21.53
N ASP A 400 17.85 6.83 -20.73
CA ASP A 400 18.55 6.80 -19.44
C ASP A 400 17.60 6.98 -18.25
N THR A 401 16.29 6.94 -18.51
CA THR A 401 15.24 7.05 -17.50
C THR A 401 13.89 6.57 -18.08
N TYR A 402 12.93 6.27 -17.20
CA TYR A 402 11.58 5.84 -17.55
C TYR A 402 10.79 6.90 -18.37
N ILE A 403 10.32 6.52 -19.57
CA ILE A 403 9.33 7.30 -20.34
C ILE A 403 7.98 7.23 -19.63
N ARG A 404 7.32 8.37 -19.34
CA ARG A 404 6.01 8.35 -18.68
C ARG A 404 4.86 8.10 -19.65
N GLY A 405 4.89 8.74 -20.81
CA GLY A 405 3.88 8.61 -21.87
C GLY A 405 4.29 9.40 -23.11
N PHE A 406 3.53 9.29 -24.19
CA PHE A 406 3.79 9.99 -25.45
C PHE A 406 2.50 10.41 -26.16
N GLU A 407 2.62 11.30 -27.13
CA GLU A 407 1.54 11.81 -27.98
C GLU A 407 2.02 12.00 -29.42
N TRP A 408 1.15 11.70 -30.38
CA TRP A 408 1.43 11.90 -31.81
C TRP A 408 1.19 13.34 -32.27
N SER A 409 2.00 13.80 -33.22
CA SER A 409 1.62 14.97 -34.01
C SER A 409 0.47 14.62 -34.96
N PRO A 410 -0.54 15.48 -35.15
CA PRO A 410 -1.65 15.25 -36.08
C PRO A 410 -1.25 14.82 -37.50
N ASP A 411 -0.06 15.20 -38.00
CA ASP A 411 0.45 14.78 -39.31
C ASP A 411 1.19 13.43 -39.33
N ALA A 412 1.24 12.72 -38.20
CA ALA A 412 1.91 11.44 -37.97
C ALA A 412 3.45 11.44 -38.22
N LYS A 413 4.10 12.61 -38.26
CA LYS A 413 5.55 12.70 -38.52
C LYS A 413 6.42 12.78 -37.26
N LYS A 414 5.83 13.23 -36.15
CA LYS A 414 6.54 13.46 -34.89
C LYS A 414 5.80 12.84 -33.73
N ILE A 415 6.55 12.54 -32.68
CA ILE A 415 6.05 12.09 -31.39
C ILE A 415 6.67 12.97 -30.32
N VAL A 416 5.87 13.43 -29.36
CA VAL A 416 6.37 14.07 -28.14
C VAL A 416 6.23 13.10 -26.98
N TYR A 417 7.24 12.99 -26.12
CA TYR A 417 7.16 12.16 -24.92
C TYR A 417 7.81 12.83 -23.72
N THR A 418 7.36 12.47 -22.52
CA THR A 418 7.93 12.92 -21.26
C THR A 418 8.60 11.79 -20.50
N ASP A 419 9.55 12.10 -19.62
CA ASP A 419 10.33 11.09 -18.91
C ASP A 419 10.70 11.52 -17.49
N ARG A 420 11.12 10.55 -16.65
CA ARG A 420 11.37 10.76 -15.21
C ARG A 420 12.39 11.83 -14.84
N LYS A 421 13.20 12.32 -15.79
CA LYS A 421 14.08 13.48 -15.61
C LYS A 421 13.40 14.83 -15.91
N ASN A 422 12.08 14.83 -16.01
CA ASN A 422 11.21 15.97 -16.30
C ASN A 422 11.53 16.65 -17.64
N ARG A 423 11.92 15.84 -18.63
CA ARG A 423 12.17 16.31 -20.00
C ARG A 423 10.91 16.21 -20.85
N VAL A 424 10.78 17.13 -21.82
CA VAL A 424 9.88 17.03 -22.97
C VAL A 424 10.76 16.79 -24.20
N ASN A 425 10.63 15.62 -24.81
CA ASN A 425 11.44 15.20 -25.94
C ASN A 425 10.58 15.09 -27.19
N LEU A 426 11.13 15.55 -28.33
CA LEU A 426 10.51 15.47 -29.64
C LEU A 426 11.28 14.46 -30.51
N LEU A 427 10.59 13.43 -30.96
CA LEU A 427 11.08 12.41 -31.87
C LEU A 427 10.58 12.70 -33.29
N ASP A 428 11.49 12.78 -34.25
CA ASP A 428 11.17 12.69 -35.68
C ASP A 428 11.11 11.22 -36.09
N VAL A 429 9.95 10.76 -36.59
CA VAL A 429 9.69 9.32 -36.80
C VAL A 429 10.51 8.74 -37.95
N ALA A 430 10.69 9.52 -39.03
CA ALA A 430 11.40 9.06 -40.21
C ALA A 430 12.91 8.94 -39.98
N SER A 431 13.53 9.97 -39.38
CA SER A 431 14.97 10.01 -39.10
C SER A 431 15.35 9.33 -37.78
N LYS A 432 14.38 9.11 -36.88
CA LYS A 432 14.57 8.60 -35.51
C LYS A 432 15.40 9.54 -34.63
N GLN A 433 15.48 10.82 -34.99
CA GLN A 433 16.21 11.81 -34.23
C GLN A 433 15.37 12.29 -33.04
N VAL A 434 15.94 12.23 -31.84
CA VAL A 434 15.34 12.78 -30.62
C VAL A 434 15.97 14.14 -30.31
N THR A 435 15.13 15.14 -30.02
CA THR A 435 15.54 16.47 -29.56
C THR A 435 14.84 16.80 -28.24
N THR A 436 15.58 17.06 -27.18
CA THR A 436 15.00 17.61 -25.94
C THR A 436 14.60 19.07 -26.17
N LEU A 437 13.31 19.36 -26.00
CA LEU A 437 12.75 20.71 -26.17
C LEU A 437 12.83 21.53 -24.88
N LEU A 438 12.62 20.86 -23.74
CA LEU A 438 12.57 21.45 -22.40
C LEU A 438 13.00 20.39 -21.36
N GLN A 439 13.63 20.84 -20.28
CA GLN A 439 13.79 20.09 -19.04
C GLN A 439 13.43 20.99 -17.86
N ASP A 440 12.48 20.56 -17.04
CA ASP A 440 11.97 21.37 -15.92
C ASP A 440 12.52 20.87 -14.56
N PRO A 441 13.31 21.69 -13.84
CA PRO A 441 13.87 21.29 -12.55
C PRO A 441 12.83 21.26 -11.42
N MET A 442 11.67 21.90 -11.57
CA MET A 442 10.65 21.96 -10.53
C MET A 442 9.75 20.72 -10.50
N GLY A 443 9.56 20.07 -11.64
CA GLY A 443 8.69 18.91 -11.72
C GLY A 443 8.31 18.56 -13.15
N GLU A 444 7.47 17.54 -13.30
CA GLU A 444 7.01 17.07 -14.60
C GLU A 444 6.12 18.10 -15.32
N PRO A 445 6.43 18.44 -16.59
CA PRO A 445 5.46 19.06 -17.50
C PRO A 445 4.34 18.07 -17.86
N ARG A 446 3.10 18.37 -17.45
CA ARG A 446 1.94 17.46 -17.56
C ARG A 446 1.03 17.82 -18.73
N GLY A 447 0.41 16.80 -19.33
CA GLY A 447 -0.61 16.96 -20.38
C GLY A 447 -0.07 17.60 -21.66
N VAL A 448 1.07 17.11 -22.15
CA VAL A 448 1.74 17.65 -23.34
C VAL A 448 0.99 17.22 -24.59
N THR A 449 0.37 18.14 -25.33
CA THR A 449 -0.38 17.85 -26.55
C THR A 449 -0.01 18.80 -27.70
N PHE A 450 -0.17 18.34 -28.94
CA PHE A 450 0.08 19.14 -30.14
C PHE A 450 -1.09 20.06 -30.49
N SER A 451 -0.78 21.18 -31.12
CA SER A 451 -1.76 21.97 -31.88
C SER A 451 -2.17 21.26 -33.18
N PRO A 452 -3.37 21.53 -33.72
CA PRO A 452 -3.86 20.88 -34.94
C PRO A 452 -3.00 21.14 -36.20
N ASP A 453 -2.16 22.17 -36.20
CA ASP A 453 -1.22 22.49 -37.28
C ASP A 453 0.21 21.95 -37.06
N ASN A 454 0.46 21.23 -35.95
CA ASN A 454 1.75 20.65 -35.57
C ASN A 454 2.87 21.66 -35.26
N ASN A 455 2.57 22.96 -35.15
CA ASN A 455 3.57 24.01 -34.91
C ASN A 455 3.81 24.28 -33.42
N TRP A 456 2.84 23.94 -32.57
CA TRP A 456 2.84 24.25 -31.14
C TRP A 456 2.62 23.01 -30.29
N LEU A 457 3.18 23.05 -29.08
CA LEU A 457 2.78 22.18 -27.98
C LEU A 457 2.07 23.00 -26.91
N THR A 458 1.18 22.38 -26.15
CA THR A 458 0.63 22.93 -24.91
C THR A 458 0.82 21.96 -23.74
N TYR A 459 0.99 22.48 -22.53
CA TYR A 459 1.21 21.69 -21.32
C TYR A 459 1.09 22.54 -20.05
N THR A 460 1.05 21.86 -18.91
CA THR A 460 1.06 22.49 -17.58
C THR A 460 2.41 22.29 -16.90
N ARG A 461 2.95 23.33 -16.26
CA ARG A 461 4.10 23.20 -15.34
C ARG A 461 3.94 24.11 -14.12
N THR A 462 4.74 23.85 -13.09
CA THR A 462 4.76 24.64 -11.86
C THR A 462 5.67 25.86 -12.02
N ALA A 463 5.20 27.03 -11.60
CA ALA A 463 6.02 28.25 -11.50
C ALA A 463 6.69 28.37 -10.13
N ASP A 464 7.66 29.29 -9.98
CA ASP A 464 8.42 29.50 -8.74
C ASP A 464 7.58 29.86 -7.50
N ASN A 465 6.30 30.21 -7.68
CA ASN A 465 5.35 30.47 -6.60
C ASN A 465 4.41 29.27 -6.33
N ASP A 466 4.76 28.08 -6.82
CA ASP A 466 4.02 26.81 -6.70
C ASP A 466 2.67 26.75 -7.44
N TYR A 467 2.34 27.75 -8.25
CA TYR A 467 1.14 27.72 -9.08
C TYR A 467 1.39 26.96 -10.39
N SER A 468 0.44 26.09 -10.75
CA SER A 468 0.40 25.42 -12.05
C SER A 468 -0.04 26.41 -13.14
N ILE A 469 0.72 26.50 -14.22
CA ILE A 469 0.55 27.44 -15.32
C ILE A 469 0.43 26.68 -16.63
N VAL A 470 -0.49 27.11 -17.50
CA VAL A 470 -0.61 26.60 -18.87
C VAL A 470 0.31 27.38 -19.80
N TYR A 471 1.14 26.66 -20.54
CA TYR A 471 2.07 27.20 -21.53
C TYR A 471 1.75 26.70 -22.93
N VAL A 472 2.16 27.47 -23.93
CA VAL A 472 2.37 27.00 -25.31
C VAL A 472 3.84 27.11 -25.68
N TYR A 473 4.32 26.19 -26.52
CA TYR A 473 5.71 26.13 -26.97
C TYR A 473 5.77 26.13 -28.50
N ASP A 474 6.46 27.12 -29.07
CA ASP A 474 6.79 27.19 -30.49
C ASP A 474 7.90 26.17 -30.80
N ILE A 475 7.56 25.11 -31.53
CA ILE A 475 8.49 24.02 -31.82
C ILE A 475 9.64 24.51 -32.71
N ALA A 476 9.35 25.33 -33.71
CA ALA A 476 10.34 25.80 -34.67
C ALA A 476 11.21 26.92 -34.07
N GLY A 477 10.56 27.88 -33.39
CA GLY A 477 11.23 28.99 -32.70
C GLY A 477 11.91 28.60 -31.39
N LYS A 478 11.66 27.39 -30.88
CA LYS A 478 12.20 26.84 -29.61
C LYS A 478 11.94 27.77 -28.42
N LYS A 479 10.72 28.28 -28.33
CA LYS A 479 10.36 29.29 -27.34
C LYS A 479 9.00 29.01 -26.73
N GLU A 480 8.96 29.08 -25.41
CA GLU A 480 7.74 28.96 -24.60
C GLU A 480 7.09 30.31 -24.30
N TYR A 481 5.77 30.27 -24.10
CA TYR A 481 4.96 31.42 -23.75
C TYR A 481 3.89 30.99 -22.73
N PRO A 482 3.76 31.68 -21.58
CA PRO A 482 2.65 31.43 -20.66
C PRO A 482 1.34 31.92 -21.27
N VAL A 483 0.29 31.10 -21.21
CA VAL A 483 -1.08 31.49 -21.57
C VAL A 483 -1.84 32.00 -20.35
N THR A 484 -1.55 31.44 -19.17
CA THR A 484 -2.13 31.89 -17.90
C THR A 484 -1.10 32.62 -17.06
N ASP A 485 -1.58 33.52 -16.19
CA ASP A 485 -0.78 34.21 -15.18
C ASP A 485 -0.48 33.34 -13.95
N LYS A 486 0.34 33.86 -13.02
CA LYS A 486 0.76 33.19 -11.78
C LYS A 486 -0.22 33.35 -10.59
N TRP A 487 -1.46 33.81 -10.80
CA TRP A 487 -2.43 34.02 -9.72
C TRP A 487 -3.32 32.82 -9.41
N TYR A 488 -3.49 31.90 -10.37
CA TYR A 488 -4.45 30.79 -10.25
C TYR A 488 -3.91 29.49 -10.84
N ASN A 489 -4.15 28.38 -10.13
CA ASN A 489 -3.78 27.05 -10.62
C ASN A 489 -4.57 26.74 -11.88
N SER A 490 -3.86 26.50 -12.98
CA SER A 490 -4.41 26.22 -14.29
C SER A 490 -3.82 24.91 -14.81
N SER A 491 -4.63 24.04 -15.40
CA SER A 491 -4.20 22.68 -15.77
C SER A 491 -5.02 22.07 -16.92
N SER A 492 -4.56 20.92 -17.39
CA SER A 492 -5.21 20.10 -18.42
C SER A 492 -5.50 20.88 -19.72
N PRO A 493 -4.51 21.49 -20.39
CA PRO A 493 -4.77 22.26 -21.58
C PRO A 493 -4.97 21.37 -22.81
N ALA A 494 -5.87 21.78 -23.71
CA ALA A 494 -6.08 21.14 -25.01
C ALA A 494 -6.46 22.18 -26.07
N PHE A 495 -5.94 22.04 -27.30
CA PHE A 495 -6.34 22.89 -28.42
C PHE A 495 -7.70 22.47 -28.96
N SER A 496 -8.52 23.43 -29.42
CA SER A 496 -9.63 23.10 -30.30
C SER A 496 -9.11 22.67 -31.67
N THR A 497 -9.81 21.74 -32.31
CA THR A 497 -9.42 21.22 -33.64
C THR A 497 -9.43 22.28 -34.74
N ASP A 498 -10.20 23.36 -34.58
CA ASP A 498 -10.21 24.51 -35.49
C ASP A 498 -9.09 25.54 -35.20
N GLY A 499 -8.24 25.29 -34.21
CA GLY A 499 -7.08 26.11 -33.86
C GLY A 499 -7.40 27.48 -33.25
N LYS A 500 -8.66 27.74 -32.87
CA LYS A 500 -9.10 29.05 -32.36
C LYS A 500 -8.98 29.20 -30.85
N TYR A 501 -9.11 28.10 -30.10
CA TYR A 501 -9.17 28.10 -28.65
C TYR A 501 -8.11 27.20 -28.05
N LEU A 502 -7.60 27.59 -26.88
CA LEU A 502 -6.97 26.68 -25.93
C LEU A 502 -7.89 26.52 -24.72
N ILE A 503 -8.38 25.30 -24.50
CA ILE A 503 -9.28 24.93 -23.41
C ILE A 503 -8.44 24.48 -22.21
N PHE A 504 -8.79 24.89 -21.00
CA PHE A 504 -8.13 24.43 -19.77
C PHE A 504 -9.03 24.58 -18.54
N ALA A 505 -8.66 23.91 -17.45
CA ALA A 505 -9.27 24.08 -16.13
C ALA A 505 -8.50 25.13 -15.33
N SER A 506 -9.17 26.02 -14.59
CA SER A 506 -8.50 27.00 -13.72
C SER A 506 -9.25 27.29 -12.41
N ALA A 507 -8.51 27.33 -11.30
CA ALA A 507 -9.02 27.48 -9.94
C ALA A 507 -9.30 28.95 -9.58
N ARG A 508 -10.33 29.55 -10.19
CA ARG A 508 -10.69 30.98 -9.99
C ARG A 508 -12.01 31.20 -9.25
N ASP A 509 -12.73 30.13 -8.90
CA ASP A 509 -14.06 30.21 -8.26
C ASP A 509 -13.99 30.13 -6.73
N PHE A 510 -13.79 31.28 -6.09
CA PHE A 510 -13.71 31.39 -4.63
C PHE A 510 -15.07 31.30 -3.97
N ASN A 511 -15.41 30.10 -3.45
CA ASN A 511 -16.64 29.85 -2.71
C ASN A 511 -16.33 29.26 -1.33
N PRO A 512 -16.03 30.10 -0.31
CA PRO A 512 -15.64 29.61 1.00
C PRO A 512 -16.84 28.96 1.72
N THR A 513 -16.58 27.86 2.42
CA THR A 513 -17.54 27.24 3.34
C THR A 513 -17.04 27.40 4.77
N TYR A 514 -17.88 27.90 5.67
CA TYR A 514 -17.53 28.00 7.10
C TYR A 514 -17.54 26.63 7.76
N GLY A 515 -16.51 26.36 8.57
CA GLY A 515 -16.42 25.12 9.35
C GLY A 515 -17.44 25.06 10.49
N SER A 516 -17.89 23.85 10.83
CA SER A 516 -18.83 23.62 11.94
C SER A 516 -18.16 23.51 13.31
N LEU A 517 -16.86 23.17 13.35
CA LEU A 517 -16.09 23.01 14.60
C LEU A 517 -15.51 24.34 15.09
N GLU A 518 -15.23 25.26 14.18
CA GLU A 518 -14.57 26.52 14.48
C GLU A 518 -14.90 27.61 13.47
N TRP A 519 -14.68 28.86 13.86
CA TRP A 519 -14.74 30.00 12.97
C TRP A 519 -13.54 30.03 12.01
N ASN A 520 -13.60 29.16 11.01
CA ASN A 520 -12.61 29.02 9.94
C ASN A 520 -13.33 28.68 8.63
N HIS A 521 -12.61 28.64 7.51
CA HIS A 521 -13.19 28.40 6.19
C HIS A 521 -12.32 27.47 5.34
N VAL A 522 -12.94 26.80 4.38
CA VAL A 522 -12.27 25.98 3.35
C VAL A 522 -12.82 26.30 1.96
N TYR A 523 -11.99 26.09 0.94
CA TYR A 523 -12.36 26.20 -0.47
C TYR A 523 -12.30 24.81 -1.12
N ASN A 524 -13.46 24.18 -1.37
CA ASN A 524 -13.51 22.77 -1.78
C ASN A 524 -13.46 22.54 -3.30
N ASN A 525 -14.12 23.38 -4.10
CA ASN A 525 -14.18 23.26 -5.56
C ASN A 525 -14.01 24.64 -6.19
N MET A 526 -12.81 24.92 -6.71
CA MET A 526 -12.47 26.22 -7.30
C MET A 526 -12.33 26.19 -8.82
N TYR A 527 -12.25 25.00 -9.44
CA TYR A 527 -11.99 24.91 -10.88
C TYR A 527 -13.24 25.15 -11.71
N GLY A 528 -13.09 26.00 -12.71
CA GLY A 528 -14.01 26.16 -13.84
C GLY A 528 -13.33 25.75 -15.16
N VAL A 529 -14.11 25.75 -16.25
CA VAL A 529 -13.60 25.53 -17.62
C VAL A 529 -13.42 26.87 -18.33
N TYR A 530 -12.26 27.07 -18.94
CA TYR A 530 -11.86 28.32 -19.58
C TYR A 530 -11.39 28.10 -21.02
N LEU A 531 -11.57 29.12 -21.86
CA LEU A 531 -11.06 29.18 -23.22
C LEU A 531 -10.16 30.41 -23.36
N ALA A 532 -8.91 30.23 -23.78
CA ALA A 532 -8.10 31.33 -24.29
C ALA A 532 -8.38 31.50 -25.79
N LEU A 533 -8.84 32.68 -26.21
CA LEU A 533 -8.98 33.04 -27.63
C LEU A 533 -7.58 33.34 -28.21
N LEU A 534 -7.08 32.44 -29.05
CA LEU A 534 -5.66 32.46 -29.46
C LEU A 534 -5.32 33.65 -30.37
N SER A 535 -6.22 34.02 -31.27
CA SER A 535 -6.08 35.19 -32.14
C SER A 535 -6.94 36.34 -31.65
N LYS A 536 -6.45 37.58 -31.80
CA LYS A 536 -7.24 38.80 -31.54
C LYS A 536 -8.48 38.92 -32.44
N ASP A 537 -8.45 38.22 -33.58
CA ASP A 537 -9.52 38.23 -34.58
C ASP A 537 -10.62 37.19 -34.27
N THR A 538 -10.41 36.31 -33.27
CA THR A 538 -11.41 35.31 -32.86
C THR A 538 -12.46 35.96 -31.96
N PRO A 539 -13.73 36.05 -32.37
CA PRO A 539 -14.78 36.61 -31.53
C PRO A 539 -15.10 35.67 -30.36
N SER A 540 -15.55 36.25 -29.23
CA SER A 540 -16.06 35.44 -28.12
C SER A 540 -17.32 34.66 -28.55
N PRO A 541 -17.42 33.35 -28.22
CA PRO A 541 -18.66 32.58 -28.42
C PRO A 541 -19.86 33.13 -27.63
N PHE A 542 -19.62 34.00 -26.64
CA PHE A 542 -20.65 34.62 -25.82
C PHE A 542 -21.06 36.03 -26.28
N MET A 543 -20.62 36.47 -27.47
CA MET A 543 -21.11 37.74 -28.02
C MET A 543 -22.63 37.70 -28.26
N GLU A 544 -23.36 38.64 -27.64
CA GLU A 544 -24.79 38.83 -27.90
C GLU A 544 -25.01 39.30 -29.35
N LYS A 545 -26.08 38.81 -29.98
CA LYS A 545 -26.53 39.26 -31.30
C LYS A 545 -27.85 39.99 -31.14
N ASP A 546 -27.97 41.17 -31.76
CA ASP A 546 -29.25 41.87 -31.86
C ASP A 546 -30.21 41.09 -32.77
N ALA A 547 -31.51 41.15 -32.46
CA ALA A 547 -32.53 40.46 -33.22
C ALA A 547 -32.85 41.27 -34.49
N GLU A 548 -32.30 40.86 -35.63
CA GLU A 548 -32.73 41.41 -36.90
C GLU A 548 -34.16 40.95 -37.22
N VAL A 549 -35.05 41.93 -37.47
CA VAL A 549 -36.40 41.68 -38.00
C VAL A 549 -36.26 41.14 -39.41
N ALA A 550 -36.63 39.87 -39.62
CA ALA A 550 -36.73 39.30 -40.95
C ALA A 550 -37.81 40.04 -41.75
N VAL A 551 -37.40 41.00 -42.58
CA VAL A 551 -38.24 41.52 -43.65
C VAL A 551 -38.27 40.43 -44.72
N ALA A 552 -39.42 39.75 -44.83
CA ALA A 552 -39.67 38.75 -45.86
C ALA A 552 -39.42 39.37 -47.24
N LYS A 553 -38.34 38.93 -47.91
CA LYS A 553 -38.21 39.05 -49.37
C LYS A 553 -38.53 37.70 -49.98
N GLU A 554 -39.45 37.75 -50.93
CA GLU A 554 -40.02 36.62 -51.65
C GLU A 554 -38.97 35.66 -52.20
N GLU A 555 -39.31 34.37 -52.06
CA GLU A 555 -38.62 33.24 -52.65
C GLU A 555 -38.50 33.39 -54.17
N THR A 556 -37.27 33.33 -54.68
CA THR A 556 -37.02 32.93 -56.06
C THR A 556 -36.13 31.69 -56.07
N ALA A 557 -36.67 30.62 -56.64
CA ALA A 557 -36.04 29.32 -56.76
C ALA A 557 -34.85 29.32 -57.74
N LYS A 558 -33.74 28.67 -57.31
CA LYS A 558 -32.68 27.93 -58.06
C LYS A 558 -31.39 27.99 -57.21
N LYS A 559 -30.55 26.97 -57.05
CA LYS A 559 -30.30 25.67 -57.72
C LYS A 559 -29.62 24.76 -56.67
N LYS A 560 -29.81 23.44 -56.76
CA LYS A 560 -28.97 22.45 -56.08
C LYS A 560 -27.55 22.55 -56.65
N ASP A 561 -26.61 23.00 -55.83
CA ASP A 561 -25.18 22.73 -56.05
C ASP A 561 -24.84 21.39 -55.38
N GLU A 562 -24.11 20.57 -56.13
CA GLU A 562 -23.53 19.30 -55.68
C GLU A 562 -22.60 19.53 -54.46
N PRO A 563 -22.46 18.53 -53.57
CA PRO A 563 -21.53 18.64 -52.46
C PRO A 563 -20.10 18.65 -53.01
N LYS A 564 -19.47 19.83 -53.01
CA LYS A 564 -18.01 19.92 -53.13
C LYS A 564 -17.41 19.16 -51.96
N LYS A 565 -16.63 18.12 -52.27
CA LYS A 565 -15.65 17.55 -51.34
C LYS A 565 -14.77 18.69 -50.83
N GLU A 566 -14.97 19.10 -49.58
CA GLU A 566 -13.98 19.86 -48.84
C GLU A 566 -12.82 18.90 -48.54
N GLU A 567 -11.71 19.07 -49.25
CA GLU A 567 -10.42 18.60 -48.75
C GLU A 567 -10.17 19.32 -47.42
N ALA A 568 -9.91 18.56 -46.36
CA ALA A 568 -9.59 19.09 -45.04
C ALA A 568 -8.26 19.87 -45.11
N THR A 569 -8.34 21.20 -45.27
CA THR A 569 -7.20 22.08 -45.03
C THR A 569 -6.96 22.14 -43.53
N THR A 570 -5.79 21.71 -43.06
CA THR A 570 -5.33 21.83 -41.66
C THR A 570 -5.52 23.26 -41.16
N ALA A 571 -6.27 23.43 -40.07
CA ALA A 571 -6.52 24.73 -39.46
C ALA A 571 -5.20 25.33 -38.94
N THR A 572 -4.81 26.50 -39.45
CA THR A 572 -3.58 27.19 -39.01
C THR A 572 -3.79 27.82 -37.64
N VAL A 573 -2.90 27.55 -36.68
CA VAL A 573 -3.01 28.09 -35.32
C VAL A 573 -2.24 29.40 -35.24
N LYS A 574 -2.99 30.50 -35.13
CA LYS A 574 -2.43 31.84 -34.93
C LYS A 574 -2.59 32.23 -33.47
N ILE A 575 -1.47 32.52 -32.80
CA ILE A 575 -1.44 32.98 -31.42
C ILE A 575 -0.91 34.41 -31.38
N ASP A 576 -1.76 35.34 -30.96
CA ASP A 576 -1.34 36.68 -30.54
C ASP A 576 -1.06 36.59 -29.03
N PHE A 577 0.16 36.95 -28.57
CA PHE A 577 0.50 36.88 -27.14
C PHE A 577 0.13 38.15 -26.37
N ASP A 578 0.14 39.30 -27.05
CA ASP A 578 -0.26 40.57 -26.46
C ASP A 578 -1.73 40.51 -26.03
N GLY A 579 -1.97 40.69 -24.73
CA GLY A 579 -3.31 40.60 -24.13
C GLY A 579 -3.93 39.20 -24.12
N ILE A 580 -3.14 38.12 -24.24
CA ILE A 580 -3.70 36.75 -24.26
C ILE A 580 -4.46 36.41 -22.98
N THR A 581 -4.02 36.91 -21.82
CA THR A 581 -4.71 36.73 -20.54
C THR A 581 -6.04 37.47 -20.50
N ASP A 582 -6.15 38.61 -21.17
CA ASP A 582 -7.38 39.40 -21.26
C ASP A 582 -8.40 38.75 -22.21
N ARG A 583 -7.94 37.81 -23.05
CA ARG A 583 -8.72 37.01 -23.99
C ARG A 583 -9.16 35.65 -23.43
N ILE A 584 -9.02 35.44 -22.12
CA ILE A 584 -9.51 34.23 -21.45
C ILE A 584 -10.98 34.42 -21.05
N ILE A 585 -11.84 33.51 -21.49
CA ILE A 585 -13.27 33.49 -21.14
C ILE A 585 -13.62 32.24 -20.33
N LYS A 586 -14.58 32.37 -19.42
CA LYS A 586 -15.09 31.29 -18.58
C LYS A 586 -16.37 30.69 -19.17
N LEU A 587 -16.48 29.36 -19.19
CA LEU A 587 -17.76 28.71 -19.51
C LEU A 587 -18.72 28.80 -18.30
N PRO A 588 -20.03 29.06 -18.51
CA PRO A 588 -21.02 29.20 -17.44
C PRO A 588 -21.43 27.84 -16.85
N VAL A 589 -20.49 27.13 -16.22
CA VAL A 589 -20.66 25.82 -15.59
C VAL A 589 -20.31 25.88 -14.10
N ASN A 590 -20.91 24.99 -13.30
CA ASN A 590 -20.73 24.98 -11.85
C ASN A 590 -19.31 24.53 -11.47
N PRO A 591 -18.64 25.18 -10.51
CA PRO A 591 -17.29 24.77 -10.09
C PRO A 591 -17.22 23.29 -9.70
N SER A 592 -16.20 22.59 -10.20
CA SER A 592 -16.00 21.15 -9.99
C SER A 592 -14.52 20.80 -10.12
N TYR A 593 -14.21 19.54 -10.34
CA TYR A 593 -12.93 19.10 -10.90
C TYR A 593 -13.11 18.89 -12.40
N TYR A 594 -12.20 19.42 -13.22
CA TYR A 594 -12.30 19.38 -14.68
C TYR A 594 -11.00 18.91 -15.33
N GLY A 595 -11.12 18.14 -16.41
CA GLY A 595 -10.00 17.63 -17.21
C GLY A 595 -10.50 16.84 -18.42
N ASN A 596 -9.60 16.13 -19.10
CA ASN A 596 -9.91 15.29 -20.27
C ASN A 596 -10.73 16.05 -21.33
N PHE A 597 -10.15 17.11 -21.88
CA PHE A 597 -10.83 18.04 -22.77
C PHE A 597 -10.73 17.63 -24.24
N TYR A 598 -11.82 17.83 -24.97
CA TYR A 598 -11.86 17.75 -26.43
C TYR A 598 -12.76 18.86 -26.99
N SER A 599 -12.42 19.43 -28.15
CA SER A 599 -13.27 20.44 -28.80
C SER A 599 -13.20 20.40 -30.33
N ASP A 600 -14.38 20.38 -30.95
CA ASP A 600 -14.56 20.55 -32.41
C ASP A 600 -14.60 22.03 -32.85
N GLY A 601 -14.32 22.97 -31.94
CA GLY A 601 -14.44 24.42 -32.14
C GLY A 601 -15.86 24.98 -31.91
N ASN A 602 -16.89 24.13 -31.88
CA ASN A 602 -18.29 24.52 -31.58
C ASN A 602 -18.76 24.01 -30.22
N LYS A 603 -18.23 22.88 -29.76
CA LYS A 603 -18.54 22.24 -28.48
C LYS A 603 -17.26 21.96 -27.71
N VAL A 604 -17.39 21.92 -26.39
CA VAL A 604 -16.30 21.59 -25.47
C VAL A 604 -16.75 20.42 -24.62
N TYR A 605 -16.06 19.30 -24.77
CA TYR A 605 -16.25 18.09 -23.99
C TYR A 605 -15.26 18.05 -22.84
N TYR A 606 -15.69 17.57 -21.68
CA TYR A 606 -14.85 17.49 -20.49
C TYR A 606 -15.33 16.43 -19.50
N GLY A 607 -14.38 15.85 -18.78
CA GLY A 607 -14.65 15.07 -17.58
C GLY A 607 -14.96 15.96 -16.38
N SER A 608 -15.91 15.52 -15.55
CA SER A 608 -16.23 16.15 -14.26
C SER A 608 -16.52 15.10 -13.19
N ARG A 609 -16.66 15.51 -11.91
CA ARG A 609 -17.18 14.62 -10.86
C ARG A 609 -18.54 14.07 -11.30
N GLY A 610 -18.60 12.78 -11.62
CA GLY A 610 -19.81 12.08 -12.05
C GLY A 610 -19.86 11.64 -13.51
N GLY A 611 -18.90 12.02 -14.37
CA GLY A 611 -18.81 11.52 -15.75
C GLY A 611 -18.43 12.59 -16.78
N THR A 612 -18.67 12.27 -18.05
CA THR A 612 -18.36 13.14 -19.20
C THR A 612 -19.55 14.04 -19.54
N LYS A 613 -19.25 15.32 -19.81
CA LYS A 613 -20.22 16.34 -20.22
C LYS A 613 -19.78 17.07 -21.48
N VAL A 614 -20.72 17.78 -22.10
CA VAL A 614 -20.47 18.65 -23.25
C VAL A 614 -21.13 20.00 -23.04
N PHE A 615 -20.43 21.06 -23.43
CA PHE A 615 -20.96 22.41 -23.51
C PHE A 615 -21.02 22.87 -24.97
N ASP A 616 -22.20 23.19 -25.47
CA ASP A 616 -22.39 23.76 -26.81
C ASP A 616 -22.18 25.28 -26.76
N LEU A 617 -21.13 25.78 -27.41
CA LEU A 617 -20.74 27.20 -27.34
C LEU A 617 -21.78 28.11 -28.00
N LYS A 618 -22.47 27.61 -29.04
CA LYS A 618 -23.48 28.39 -29.77
C LYS A 618 -24.80 28.46 -29.01
N LYS A 619 -25.23 27.34 -28.43
CA LYS A 619 -26.47 27.26 -27.63
C LYS A 619 -26.27 27.69 -26.18
N GLN A 620 -25.02 27.82 -25.74
CA GLN A 620 -24.63 28.11 -24.36
C GLN A 620 -25.27 27.15 -23.35
N LYS A 621 -25.26 25.85 -23.67
CA LYS A 621 -25.95 24.82 -22.90
C LYS A 621 -25.00 23.68 -22.55
N GLU A 622 -24.98 23.30 -21.26
CA GLU A 622 -24.35 22.06 -20.78
C GLU A 622 -25.33 20.89 -20.90
N GLU A 623 -24.84 19.75 -21.39
CA GLU A 623 -25.56 18.47 -21.37
C GLU A 623 -24.65 17.34 -20.86
N VAL A 624 -25.26 16.34 -20.24
CA VAL A 624 -24.56 15.12 -19.83
C VAL A 624 -24.36 14.22 -21.04
N VAL A 625 -23.12 13.81 -21.28
CA VAL A 625 -22.79 12.84 -22.33
C VAL A 625 -22.91 11.42 -21.77
N ALA A 626 -22.23 11.14 -20.66
CA ALA A 626 -22.25 9.81 -20.06
C ALA A 626 -21.93 9.87 -18.57
N ASP A 627 -22.86 9.35 -17.75
CA ASP A 627 -22.67 9.20 -16.30
C ASP A 627 -21.63 8.09 -16.02
N GLY A 628 -20.66 8.42 -15.17
CA GLY A 628 -19.62 7.50 -14.70
C GLY A 628 -18.64 7.01 -15.78
N ALA A 629 -18.66 7.58 -16.99
CA ALA A 629 -17.77 7.20 -18.08
C ALA A 629 -16.77 8.30 -18.41
N SER A 630 -15.55 7.90 -18.77
CA SER A 630 -14.57 8.77 -19.44
C SER A 630 -14.71 8.64 -20.95
N MET A 631 -14.31 9.68 -21.69
CA MET A 631 -14.38 9.75 -23.15
C MET A 631 -13.02 10.14 -23.73
N GLY A 632 -12.50 9.39 -24.69
CA GLY A 632 -11.32 9.74 -25.48
C GLY A 632 -11.70 10.01 -26.93
N VAL A 633 -11.02 10.97 -27.57
CA VAL A 633 -11.19 11.28 -29.00
C VAL A 633 -9.82 11.47 -29.63
N GLU A 634 -9.54 10.66 -30.64
CA GLU A 634 -8.27 10.68 -31.36
C GLU A 634 -8.23 11.76 -32.44
N PRO A 635 -7.06 12.36 -32.74
CA PRO A 635 -6.93 13.36 -33.80
C PRO A 635 -7.49 12.86 -35.14
N GLY A 636 -8.42 13.64 -35.72
CA GLY A 636 -9.05 13.32 -37.01
C GLY A 636 -10.17 12.30 -36.97
N SER A 637 -10.44 11.67 -35.81
CA SER A 637 -11.53 10.72 -35.67
C SER A 637 -12.90 11.40 -35.61
N LYS A 638 -13.90 10.73 -36.19
CA LYS A 638 -15.32 11.11 -36.07
C LYS A 638 -16.04 10.36 -34.95
N LYS A 639 -15.34 9.43 -34.31
CA LYS A 639 -15.83 8.57 -33.25
C LYS A 639 -15.08 8.85 -31.95
N ALA A 640 -15.70 8.49 -30.85
CA ALA A 640 -15.14 8.54 -29.50
C ALA A 640 -15.09 7.14 -28.91
N VAL A 641 -14.09 6.91 -28.07
CA VAL A 641 -14.03 5.73 -27.19
C VAL A 641 -14.49 6.13 -25.79
N PHE A 642 -15.28 5.27 -25.15
CA PHE A 642 -15.71 5.44 -23.76
C PHE A 642 -15.26 4.27 -22.90
N PHE A 643 -14.80 4.56 -21.69
CA PHE A 643 -14.55 3.55 -20.66
C PHE A 643 -15.55 3.70 -19.52
N LYS A 644 -16.28 2.63 -19.22
CA LYS A 644 -17.30 2.59 -18.16
C LYS A 644 -17.37 1.19 -17.54
N ASN A 645 -17.20 1.09 -16.23
CA ASN A 645 -17.33 -0.15 -15.46
C ASN A 645 -16.53 -1.35 -16.04
N GLY A 646 -15.31 -1.11 -16.52
CA GLY A 646 -14.46 -2.16 -17.12
C GLY A 646 -14.78 -2.51 -18.58
N ALA A 647 -15.77 -1.86 -19.18
CA ALA A 647 -16.12 -2.05 -20.59
C ALA A 647 -15.70 -0.85 -21.44
N LEU A 648 -15.35 -1.15 -22.70
CA LEU A 648 -15.07 -0.17 -23.75
C LEU A 648 -16.25 -0.05 -24.69
N TYR A 649 -16.53 1.16 -25.17
CA TYR A 649 -17.58 1.46 -26.14
C TYR A 649 -17.04 2.39 -27.20
N VAL A 650 -17.51 2.24 -28.44
CA VAL A 650 -17.17 3.14 -29.54
C VAL A 650 -18.44 3.68 -30.16
N THR A 651 -18.56 5.00 -30.25
CA THR A 651 -19.73 5.67 -30.81
C THR A 651 -19.29 6.89 -31.64
N ASP A 652 -20.18 7.41 -32.48
CA ASP A 652 -19.97 8.74 -33.06
C ASP A 652 -19.85 9.78 -31.94
N ILE A 653 -19.05 10.83 -32.14
CA ILE A 653 -18.89 11.90 -31.14
C ILE A 653 -20.27 12.50 -30.82
N PRO A 654 -20.79 12.30 -29.60
CA PRO A 654 -22.21 12.55 -29.32
C PRO A 654 -22.45 14.05 -29.12
N SER A 655 -23.58 14.56 -29.59
CA SER A 655 -23.99 15.95 -29.31
C SER A 655 -24.82 16.10 -28.03
N GLY A 656 -24.93 15.04 -27.23
CA GLY A 656 -25.77 14.90 -26.04
C GLY A 656 -25.47 13.55 -25.35
N LYS A 657 -26.49 12.87 -24.82
CA LYS A 657 -26.31 11.56 -24.19
C LYS A 657 -25.80 10.51 -25.19
N ALA A 658 -24.70 9.84 -24.85
CA ALA A 658 -24.15 8.73 -25.62
C ALA A 658 -24.96 7.44 -25.43
N ASP A 659 -25.09 6.64 -26.49
CA ASP A 659 -25.62 5.29 -26.42
C ASP A 659 -24.48 4.31 -26.10
N LEU A 660 -24.45 3.81 -24.86
CA LEU A 660 -23.44 2.86 -24.37
C LEU A 660 -24.10 1.50 -24.06
N SER A 661 -24.97 1.05 -24.96
CA SER A 661 -25.67 -0.24 -24.83
C SER A 661 -24.85 -1.43 -25.36
N GLU A 662 -24.02 -1.21 -26.37
CA GLU A 662 -23.25 -2.26 -27.06
C GLU A 662 -21.75 -2.09 -26.78
N PRO A 663 -21.16 -2.87 -25.84
CA PRO A 663 -19.73 -2.82 -25.56
C PRO A 663 -18.92 -3.51 -26.67
N VAL A 664 -17.68 -3.05 -26.85
CA VAL A 664 -16.68 -3.70 -27.69
C VAL A 664 -16.46 -5.14 -27.21
N ASN A 665 -16.41 -6.10 -28.13
CA ASN A 665 -16.18 -7.49 -27.77
C ASN A 665 -14.70 -7.76 -27.41
N LEU A 666 -14.42 -7.87 -26.12
CA LEU A 666 -13.08 -8.13 -25.57
C LEU A 666 -12.79 -9.63 -25.32
N SER A 667 -13.76 -10.52 -25.52
CA SER A 667 -13.67 -11.94 -25.13
C SER A 667 -12.54 -12.73 -25.83
N ASN A 668 -12.08 -12.23 -26.99
CA ASN A 668 -11.01 -12.83 -27.79
C ASN A 668 -9.62 -12.31 -27.43
N MET A 669 -9.50 -11.39 -26.48
CA MET A 669 -8.20 -10.99 -25.93
C MET A 669 -7.66 -12.12 -25.06
N LYS A 670 -6.77 -12.93 -25.63
CA LYS A 670 -6.11 -14.04 -24.92
C LYS A 670 -4.62 -13.74 -24.80
N ILE A 671 -4.11 -13.80 -23.58
CA ILE A 671 -2.70 -13.59 -23.25
C ILE A 671 -2.12 -14.92 -22.83
N THR A 672 -1.03 -15.33 -23.45
CA THR A 672 -0.23 -16.47 -22.98
C THR A 672 0.79 -15.94 -21.99
N VAL A 673 0.54 -16.18 -20.71
CA VAL A 673 1.43 -15.78 -19.62
C VAL A 673 2.61 -16.75 -19.57
N ASP A 674 3.82 -16.21 -19.52
CA ASP A 674 5.06 -16.95 -19.23
C ASP A 674 5.68 -16.37 -17.97
N TYR A 675 5.33 -16.95 -16.82
CA TYR A 675 5.70 -16.43 -15.50
C TYR A 675 7.21 -16.24 -15.31
N PRO A 676 8.10 -17.19 -15.68
CA PRO A 676 9.54 -16.95 -15.63
C PRO A 676 10.01 -15.69 -16.39
N GLN A 677 9.43 -15.41 -17.56
CA GLN A 677 9.77 -14.21 -18.34
C GLN A 677 9.16 -12.95 -17.73
N GLU A 678 7.86 -12.98 -17.38
CA GLU A 678 7.17 -11.84 -16.76
C GLU A 678 7.82 -11.44 -15.43
N TRP A 679 8.13 -12.41 -14.56
CA TRP A 679 8.73 -12.15 -13.25
C TRP A 679 10.16 -11.59 -13.36
N ALA A 680 10.92 -12.03 -14.36
CA ALA A 680 12.23 -11.44 -14.64
C ALA A 680 12.09 -9.98 -15.12
N GLN A 681 11.10 -9.68 -15.98
CA GLN A 681 10.79 -8.32 -16.42
C GLN A 681 10.35 -7.44 -15.25
N ILE A 682 9.43 -7.90 -14.40
CA ILE A 682 8.92 -7.15 -13.23
C ILE A 682 10.06 -6.84 -12.24
N PHE A 683 10.95 -7.80 -11.98
CA PHE A 683 12.14 -7.58 -11.16
C PHE A 683 13.03 -6.48 -11.74
N ASP A 684 13.25 -6.53 -13.06
CA ASP A 684 14.06 -5.55 -13.78
C ASP A 684 13.44 -4.15 -13.78
N GLU A 685 12.12 -4.05 -13.94
CA GLU A 685 11.39 -2.79 -13.88
C GLU A 685 11.38 -2.22 -12.46
N ALA A 686 11.22 -3.07 -11.43
CA ALA A 686 11.34 -2.66 -10.04
C ALA A 686 12.74 -2.10 -9.74
N TRP A 687 13.79 -2.74 -10.25
CA TRP A 687 15.16 -2.23 -10.14
C TRP A 687 15.32 -0.85 -10.80
N ARG A 688 14.78 -0.66 -12.01
CA ARG A 688 14.81 0.64 -12.72
C ARG A 688 14.01 1.71 -11.98
N ALA A 689 12.84 1.37 -11.44
CA ALA A 689 11.97 2.30 -10.73
C ALA A 689 12.70 2.95 -9.54
N TYR A 690 13.49 2.18 -8.80
CA TYR A 690 14.34 2.71 -7.73
C TYR A 690 15.53 3.51 -8.26
N ARG A 691 16.21 3.03 -9.31
CA ARG A 691 17.32 3.78 -9.94
C ARG A 691 16.88 5.19 -10.37
N ASP A 692 15.69 5.28 -10.95
CA ASP A 692 15.17 6.51 -11.57
C ASP A 692 14.32 7.37 -10.64
N GLY A 693 14.02 6.89 -9.43
CA GLY A 693 13.06 7.53 -8.52
C GLY A 693 13.51 7.62 -7.06
N PHE A 694 14.63 7.03 -6.67
CA PHE A 694 15.11 7.14 -5.30
C PHE A 694 15.52 8.59 -4.99
N TYR A 695 15.15 9.09 -3.81
CA TYR A 695 15.30 10.50 -3.43
C TYR A 695 16.75 11.04 -3.51
N LEU A 696 17.75 10.16 -3.45
CA LEU A 696 19.16 10.50 -3.67
C LEU A 696 19.73 9.72 -4.84
N GLU A 697 20.28 10.41 -5.83
CA GLU A 697 20.91 9.77 -7.00
C GLU A 697 22.07 8.84 -6.62
N ASN A 698 22.75 9.07 -5.49
CA ASN A 698 23.83 8.22 -5.02
C ASN A 698 23.36 6.94 -4.30
N MET A 699 22.05 6.75 -4.10
CA MET A 699 21.44 5.55 -3.53
C MET A 699 22.10 5.09 -2.20
N HIS A 700 22.41 6.03 -1.31
CA HIS A 700 23.14 5.79 -0.05
C HIS A 700 24.54 5.16 -0.24
N GLY A 701 25.15 5.32 -1.42
CA GLY A 701 26.45 4.74 -1.77
C GLY A 701 26.39 3.26 -2.13
N VAL A 702 25.21 2.68 -2.34
CA VAL A 702 25.03 1.29 -2.76
C VAL A 702 25.34 1.15 -4.25
N ASP A 703 26.15 0.14 -4.62
CA ASP A 703 26.30 -0.26 -6.03
C ASP A 703 25.02 -0.96 -6.49
N TRP A 704 24.09 -0.17 -7.01
CA TRP A 704 22.77 -0.67 -7.40
C TRP A 704 22.82 -1.71 -8.52
N LYS A 705 23.82 -1.65 -9.41
CA LYS A 705 24.00 -2.67 -10.45
C LYS A 705 24.46 -3.99 -9.85
N ALA A 706 25.40 -3.96 -8.92
CA ALA A 706 25.83 -5.16 -8.21
C ALA A 706 24.68 -5.79 -7.39
N VAL A 707 23.81 -4.97 -6.79
CA VAL A 707 22.61 -5.45 -6.08
C VAL A 707 21.65 -6.17 -7.03
N LYS A 708 21.41 -5.65 -8.25
CA LYS A 708 20.63 -6.37 -9.28
C LYS A 708 21.20 -7.77 -9.54
N THR A 709 22.50 -7.83 -9.82
CA THR A 709 23.20 -9.09 -10.13
C THR A 709 23.06 -10.08 -8.97
N LYS A 710 23.28 -9.61 -7.74
CA LYS A 710 23.18 -10.41 -6.50
C LYS A 710 21.81 -11.09 -6.34
N TYR A 711 20.70 -10.42 -6.67
CA TYR A 711 19.36 -11.00 -6.45
C TYR A 711 18.77 -11.68 -7.68
N SER A 712 19.19 -11.31 -8.90
CA SER A 712 18.73 -11.93 -10.14
C SER A 712 19.00 -13.45 -10.22
N VAL A 713 20.02 -13.95 -9.53
CA VAL A 713 20.35 -15.39 -9.45
C VAL A 713 19.25 -16.24 -8.81
N LEU A 714 18.29 -15.60 -8.12
CA LEU A 714 17.15 -16.28 -7.49
C LEU A 714 15.95 -16.42 -8.43
N LEU A 715 15.86 -15.61 -9.50
CA LEU A 715 14.69 -15.59 -10.41
C LEU A 715 14.36 -16.96 -11.03
N PRO A 716 15.34 -17.78 -11.49
CA PRO A 716 15.03 -19.11 -12.04
C PRO A 716 14.34 -20.06 -11.04
N TYR A 717 14.46 -19.76 -9.75
CA TYR A 717 13.92 -20.56 -8.65
C TYR A 717 12.61 -20.02 -8.10
N ALA A 718 12.16 -18.83 -8.51
CA ALA A 718 10.83 -18.34 -8.16
C ALA A 718 9.78 -19.27 -8.79
N LYS A 719 8.88 -19.82 -7.97
CA LYS A 719 7.79 -20.72 -8.42
C LYS A 719 6.40 -20.21 -8.08
N THR A 720 6.32 -19.12 -7.33
CA THR A 720 5.10 -18.39 -7.03
C THR A 720 5.33 -16.89 -7.16
N ARG A 721 4.24 -16.13 -7.32
CA ARG A 721 4.34 -14.67 -7.32
C ARG A 721 4.87 -14.11 -5.99
N LEU A 722 4.64 -14.77 -4.85
CA LEU A 722 5.19 -14.32 -3.56
C LEU A 722 6.69 -14.60 -3.42
N ASP A 723 7.25 -15.57 -4.15
CA ASP A 723 8.71 -15.72 -4.26
C ASP A 723 9.33 -14.51 -4.94
N LEU A 724 8.74 -14.04 -6.05
CA LEU A 724 9.17 -12.79 -6.68
C LEU A 724 9.05 -11.60 -5.71
N ASN A 725 7.96 -11.53 -4.94
CA ASN A 725 7.77 -10.48 -3.94
C ASN A 725 8.90 -10.47 -2.91
N TYR A 726 9.31 -11.66 -2.44
CA TYR A 726 10.44 -11.83 -1.55
C TYR A 726 11.76 -11.38 -2.19
N ILE A 727 12.04 -11.79 -3.44
CA ILE A 727 13.28 -11.43 -4.15
C ILE A 727 13.38 -9.90 -4.35
N ILE A 728 12.30 -9.26 -4.80
CA ILE A 728 12.24 -7.80 -4.95
C ILE A 728 12.42 -7.14 -3.58
N GLY A 729 11.75 -7.66 -2.54
CA GLY A 729 11.84 -7.14 -1.19
C GLY A 729 13.25 -7.16 -0.60
N GLU A 730 13.99 -8.25 -0.83
CA GLU A 730 15.40 -8.36 -0.43
C GLU A 730 16.30 -7.39 -1.20
N MET A 731 16.04 -7.19 -2.49
CA MET A 731 16.77 -6.25 -3.34
C MET A 731 16.59 -4.80 -2.87
N ILE A 732 15.35 -4.34 -2.71
CA ILE A 732 15.07 -2.95 -2.32
C ILE A 732 15.48 -2.67 -0.87
N GLY A 733 15.49 -3.70 -0.02
CA GLY A 733 15.92 -3.58 1.38
C GLY A 733 17.39 -3.21 1.57
N GLU A 734 18.25 -3.45 0.58
CA GLU A 734 19.68 -3.06 0.62
C GLU A 734 19.90 -1.55 0.68
N LEU A 735 18.90 -0.76 0.26
CA LEU A 735 18.98 0.70 0.30
C LEU A 735 18.85 1.27 1.72
N CYS A 736 18.54 0.45 2.73
CA CYS A 736 18.45 0.88 4.13
C CYS A 736 17.53 2.10 4.31
N SER A 737 16.36 2.06 3.67
CA SER A 737 15.40 3.16 3.67
C SER A 737 14.06 2.68 4.18
N GLY A 738 13.40 3.49 5.00
CA GLY A 738 11.97 3.40 5.22
C GLY A 738 11.23 3.56 3.90
N HIS A 739 9.98 3.12 3.88
CA HIS A 739 9.09 3.33 2.74
C HIS A 739 9.46 2.64 1.41
N ALA A 740 10.54 1.86 1.39
CA ALA A 740 10.85 0.99 0.27
C ALA A 740 9.90 -0.21 0.29
N TYR A 741 8.79 -0.16 -0.45
CA TYR A 741 7.75 -1.20 -0.38
C TYR A 741 7.56 -1.95 -1.70
N VAL A 742 7.22 -3.22 -1.58
CA VAL A 742 6.65 -4.05 -2.64
C VAL A 742 5.42 -4.74 -2.07
N ASN A 743 4.27 -4.54 -2.71
CA ASN A 743 3.09 -5.36 -2.49
C ASN A 743 2.89 -6.25 -3.73
N PRO A 744 2.44 -7.50 -3.55
CA PRO A 744 2.28 -8.40 -4.67
C PRO A 744 1.17 -7.90 -5.60
N GLY A 745 1.37 -8.12 -6.90
CA GLY A 745 0.30 -7.98 -7.90
C GLY A 745 -0.67 -9.16 -7.81
N GLU A 746 -1.11 -9.64 -8.96
CA GLU A 746 -1.98 -10.79 -9.06
C GLU A 746 -1.37 -12.07 -8.44
N THR A 747 -2.05 -12.61 -7.43
CA THR A 747 -1.68 -13.86 -6.75
C THR A 747 -2.85 -14.82 -6.69
N GLU A 748 -2.58 -16.11 -6.86
CA GLU A 748 -3.53 -17.16 -6.47
C GLU A 748 -3.60 -17.25 -4.95
N ARG A 749 -4.82 -17.25 -4.41
CA ARG A 749 -5.09 -17.36 -2.98
C ARG A 749 -6.44 -18.02 -2.74
N PRO A 750 -6.59 -18.78 -1.64
CA PRO A 750 -7.88 -19.32 -1.25
C PRO A 750 -8.85 -18.18 -0.87
N GLU A 751 -10.14 -18.40 -1.08
CA GLU A 751 -11.19 -17.44 -0.68
C GLU A 751 -11.32 -17.41 0.84
N ARG A 752 -11.14 -16.24 1.46
CA ARG A 752 -11.26 -16.09 2.93
C ARG A 752 -12.72 -16.18 3.37
N VAL A 753 -12.97 -16.96 4.42
CA VAL A 753 -14.31 -17.13 5.00
C VAL A 753 -14.39 -16.39 6.33
N LYS A 754 -15.07 -15.24 6.35
CA LYS A 754 -15.11 -14.38 7.54
C LYS A 754 -15.74 -15.08 8.75
N THR A 755 -14.96 -15.22 9.83
CA THR A 755 -15.44 -15.73 11.13
C THR A 755 -16.25 -14.64 11.84
N GLY A 756 -17.44 -14.98 12.36
CA GLY A 756 -18.26 -14.09 13.17
C GLY A 756 -17.74 -13.94 14.59
N LEU A 757 -17.64 -12.70 15.07
CA LEU A 757 -17.16 -12.34 16.41
C LEU A 757 -18.27 -11.71 17.26
N LEU A 758 -18.18 -11.78 18.58
CA LEU A 758 -19.32 -11.51 19.48
C LEU A 758 -19.27 -10.13 20.17
N GLY A 759 -18.20 -9.37 19.96
CA GLY A 759 -17.88 -8.19 20.78
C GLY A 759 -17.66 -8.57 22.25
N ALA A 760 -16.98 -9.70 22.53
CA ALA A 760 -16.83 -10.22 23.89
C ALA A 760 -15.59 -11.09 24.09
N GLU A 761 -15.05 -11.06 25.32
CA GLU A 761 -14.02 -12.00 25.80
C GLU A 761 -14.70 -13.25 26.37
N ILE A 762 -14.17 -14.43 26.01
CA ILE A 762 -14.79 -15.73 26.27
C ILE A 762 -13.79 -16.67 26.92
N SER A 763 -14.27 -17.54 27.81
CA SER A 763 -13.49 -18.68 28.33
C SER A 763 -14.23 -20.00 28.14
N ARG A 764 -13.48 -21.11 28.20
CA ARG A 764 -14.06 -22.47 28.20
C ARG A 764 -14.16 -22.98 29.63
N ASP A 765 -15.37 -23.37 30.04
CA ASP A 765 -15.62 -23.92 31.37
C ASP A 765 -15.35 -25.44 31.43
N LYS A 766 -15.17 -25.96 32.64
CA LYS A 766 -14.95 -27.40 32.90
C LYS A 766 -16.10 -28.29 32.42
N SER A 767 -17.32 -27.75 32.29
CA SER A 767 -18.46 -28.43 31.68
C SER A 767 -18.35 -28.62 30.16
N GLY A 768 -17.39 -27.95 29.51
CA GLY A 768 -17.23 -27.88 28.07
C GLY A 768 -17.98 -26.72 27.41
N PHE A 769 -18.95 -26.10 28.09
CA PHE A 769 -19.62 -24.89 27.61
C PHE A 769 -18.71 -23.65 27.74
N PHE A 770 -19.08 -22.56 27.09
CA PHE A 770 -18.28 -21.32 27.03
C PHE A 770 -18.95 -20.23 27.86
N ARG A 771 -18.15 -19.40 28.54
CA ARG A 771 -18.63 -18.33 29.43
C ARG A 771 -18.26 -16.96 28.89
N LEU A 772 -19.21 -16.04 28.91
CA LEU A 772 -18.99 -14.62 28.62
C LEU A 772 -18.19 -14.01 29.79
N GLU A 773 -16.91 -13.72 29.61
CA GLU A 773 -16.09 -13.07 30.65
C GLU A 773 -16.32 -11.57 30.68
N LYS A 774 -16.34 -10.95 29.49
CA LYS A 774 -16.53 -9.51 29.32
C LYS A 774 -17.26 -9.25 28.02
N ILE A 775 -18.18 -8.30 28.04
CA ILE A 775 -18.81 -7.78 26.82
C ILE A 775 -18.17 -6.41 26.54
N LEU A 776 -17.65 -6.24 25.34
CA LEU A 776 -17.03 -4.99 24.90
C LEU A 776 -18.14 -3.96 24.64
N PRO A 777 -18.17 -2.81 25.32
CA PRO A 777 -19.15 -1.78 25.02
C PRO A 777 -18.80 -1.08 23.72
N GLY A 778 -19.84 -0.64 23.01
CA GLY A 778 -19.73 0.09 21.75
C GLY A 778 -20.24 1.52 21.85
N ALA A 779 -20.31 2.21 20.71
CA ALA A 779 -20.92 3.53 20.59
C ALA A 779 -22.28 3.43 19.88
N SER A 780 -23.34 3.94 20.51
CA SER A 780 -24.71 3.68 20.04
C SER A 780 -25.06 4.38 18.71
N TRP A 781 -24.33 5.43 18.34
CA TRP A 781 -24.50 6.21 17.12
C TRP A 781 -23.61 5.75 15.96
N SER A 782 -22.71 4.80 16.18
CA SER A 782 -21.82 4.27 15.16
C SER A 782 -22.22 2.83 14.81
N LYS A 783 -22.34 2.55 13.51
CA LYS A 783 -22.59 1.19 13.01
C LYS A 783 -21.36 0.30 13.21
N GLU A 784 -20.17 0.85 12.96
CA GLU A 784 -18.89 0.13 13.06
C GLU A 784 -18.52 -0.19 14.52
N LEU A 785 -18.81 0.73 15.44
CA LEU A 785 -18.56 0.52 16.88
C LEU A 785 -19.77 -0.11 17.59
N ARG A 786 -20.66 -0.80 16.88
CA ARG A 786 -21.84 -1.42 17.50
C ARG A 786 -21.48 -2.81 18.02
N SER A 787 -21.51 -3.00 19.34
CA SER A 787 -21.27 -4.32 19.93
C SER A 787 -22.57 -5.15 19.96
N PRO A 788 -22.59 -6.35 19.34
CA PRO A 788 -23.84 -7.06 19.06
C PRO A 788 -24.56 -7.56 20.31
N LEU A 789 -23.82 -7.90 21.37
CA LEU A 789 -24.39 -8.34 22.64
C LEU A 789 -24.92 -7.19 23.51
N THR A 790 -24.66 -5.94 23.14
CA THR A 790 -25.13 -4.74 23.85
C THR A 790 -26.41 -4.14 23.24
N GLU A 791 -26.93 -4.74 22.17
CA GLU A 791 -28.15 -4.29 21.51
C GLU A 791 -29.35 -4.26 22.49
N PRO A 792 -30.17 -3.19 22.49
CA PRO A 792 -31.37 -3.13 23.30
C PRO A 792 -32.28 -4.35 23.05
N GLY A 793 -32.63 -5.06 24.13
CA GLY A 793 -33.46 -6.27 24.09
C GLY A 793 -32.68 -7.60 24.12
N ILE A 794 -31.35 -7.61 23.96
CA ILE A 794 -30.54 -8.83 24.05
C ILE A 794 -30.27 -9.25 25.50
N GLU A 795 -30.11 -8.26 26.40
CA GLU A 795 -29.90 -8.43 27.85
C GLU A 795 -28.77 -9.42 28.24
N ALA A 796 -27.73 -9.55 27.41
CA ALA A 796 -26.55 -10.37 27.70
C ALA A 796 -25.71 -9.81 28.84
N LYS A 797 -25.22 -10.70 29.70
CA LYS A 797 -24.42 -10.34 30.88
C LYS A 797 -23.16 -11.17 30.96
N ALA A 798 -22.08 -10.51 31.37
CA ALA A 798 -20.87 -11.21 31.80
C ALA A 798 -21.22 -12.22 32.91
N GLY A 799 -20.61 -13.40 32.84
CA GLY A 799 -20.87 -14.57 33.69
C GLY A 799 -21.88 -15.57 33.13
N GLU A 800 -22.68 -15.22 32.12
CA GLU A 800 -23.57 -16.18 31.46
C GLU A 800 -22.79 -17.15 30.55
N PHE A 801 -23.35 -18.35 30.36
CA PHE A 801 -22.84 -19.38 29.49
C PHE A 801 -23.50 -19.31 28.11
N ILE A 802 -22.68 -19.38 27.06
CA ILE A 802 -23.09 -19.67 25.69
C ILE A 802 -23.24 -21.18 25.58
N VAL A 803 -24.49 -21.66 25.64
CA VAL A 803 -24.76 -23.10 25.67
C VAL A 803 -25.10 -23.68 24.30
N ALA A 804 -25.53 -22.87 23.34
CA ALA A 804 -25.69 -23.29 21.94
C ALA A 804 -25.54 -22.12 20.97
N ILE A 805 -25.10 -22.42 19.74
CA ILE A 805 -25.06 -21.51 18.59
C ILE A 805 -25.81 -22.21 17.44
N ASP A 806 -26.81 -21.55 16.86
CA ASP A 806 -27.73 -22.12 15.87
C ASP A 806 -28.28 -23.51 16.27
N GLY A 807 -28.60 -23.66 17.56
CA GLY A 807 -29.12 -24.91 18.14
C GLY A 807 -28.07 -26.00 18.38
N VAL A 808 -26.80 -25.82 17.97
CA VAL A 808 -25.72 -26.76 18.24
C VAL A 808 -25.13 -26.51 19.63
N PRO A 809 -25.13 -27.49 20.56
CA PRO A 809 -24.54 -27.32 21.88
C PRO A 809 -23.04 -27.01 21.80
N THR A 810 -22.59 -25.93 22.43
CA THR A 810 -21.18 -25.51 22.30
C THR A 810 -20.21 -26.46 23.01
N ASN A 811 -20.67 -27.22 24.00
CA ASN A 811 -19.85 -28.27 24.64
C ASN A 811 -19.58 -29.49 23.75
N SER A 812 -20.21 -29.57 22.57
CA SER A 812 -19.92 -30.61 21.57
C SER A 812 -18.69 -30.30 20.72
N VAL A 813 -18.18 -29.06 20.76
CA VAL A 813 -16.99 -28.62 20.01
C VAL A 813 -15.86 -28.23 20.96
N LYS A 814 -14.62 -28.27 20.47
CA LYS A 814 -13.45 -27.86 21.24
C LYS A 814 -13.28 -26.34 21.29
N ASP A 815 -13.70 -25.67 20.23
CA ASP A 815 -13.69 -24.22 20.06
C ASP A 815 -15.05 -23.80 19.50
N MET A 816 -15.74 -22.89 20.17
CA MET A 816 -17.06 -22.43 19.72
C MET A 816 -16.99 -21.59 18.43
N TYR A 817 -15.84 -20.96 18.13
CA TYR A 817 -15.70 -20.15 16.92
C TYR A 817 -15.76 -20.99 15.64
N SER A 818 -15.57 -22.31 15.73
CA SER A 818 -15.83 -23.23 14.60
C SER A 818 -17.29 -23.19 14.14
N LEU A 819 -18.23 -22.84 15.02
CA LEU A 819 -19.66 -22.67 14.71
C LEU A 819 -19.98 -21.28 14.13
N LEU A 820 -19.02 -20.35 14.17
CA LEU A 820 -19.16 -18.96 13.72
C LEU A 820 -18.42 -18.68 12.40
N VAL A 821 -17.77 -19.67 11.80
CA VAL A 821 -17.17 -19.55 10.47
C VAL A 821 -18.27 -19.20 9.45
N GLY A 822 -18.08 -18.12 8.69
CA GLY A 822 -19.05 -17.62 7.72
C GLY A 822 -20.26 -16.90 8.33
N LYS A 823 -20.22 -16.57 9.62
CA LYS A 823 -21.33 -15.90 10.34
C LYS A 823 -21.13 -14.40 10.56
N ALA A 824 -20.03 -13.82 10.07
CA ALA A 824 -19.85 -12.37 10.09
C ALA A 824 -20.97 -11.67 9.32
N ASP A 825 -21.61 -10.68 9.97
CA ASP A 825 -22.75 -9.91 9.47
C ASP A 825 -24.01 -10.76 9.13
N VAL A 826 -24.07 -12.01 9.60
CA VAL A 826 -25.20 -12.93 9.37
C VAL A 826 -26.00 -13.11 10.67
N PRO A 827 -27.33 -12.91 10.67
CA PRO A 827 -28.17 -13.20 11.83
C PRO A 827 -27.95 -14.62 12.35
N THR A 828 -27.53 -14.74 13.61
CA THR A 828 -27.10 -15.98 14.25
C THR A 828 -27.81 -16.14 15.59
N GLU A 829 -28.42 -17.31 15.85
CA GLU A 829 -29.08 -17.60 17.12
C GLU A 829 -28.05 -18.02 18.18
N ILE A 830 -28.06 -17.35 19.33
CA ILE A 830 -27.22 -17.68 20.48
C ILE A 830 -28.13 -18.05 21.65
N SER A 831 -27.86 -19.18 22.29
CA SER A 831 -28.55 -19.60 23.52
C SER A 831 -27.69 -19.29 24.74
N LEU A 832 -28.19 -18.43 25.63
CA LEU A 832 -27.51 -17.98 26.84
C LEU A 832 -28.18 -18.56 28.09
N ASN A 833 -27.40 -18.91 29.11
CA ASN A 833 -27.91 -19.43 30.37
C ASN A 833 -27.03 -19.01 31.55
N SER A 834 -27.59 -18.78 32.73
CA SER A 834 -26.81 -18.54 33.96
C SER A 834 -26.10 -19.81 34.48
N LYS A 835 -26.48 -20.99 33.97
CA LYS A 835 -25.90 -22.29 34.32
C LYS A 835 -25.33 -22.97 33.07
N PRO A 836 -24.28 -23.80 33.19
CA PRO A 836 -23.69 -24.52 32.06
C PRO A 836 -24.56 -25.73 31.64
N GLN A 837 -25.78 -25.46 31.15
CA GLN A 837 -26.74 -26.47 30.70
C GLN A 837 -27.70 -25.90 29.64
N LEU A 838 -28.22 -26.77 28.77
CA LEU A 838 -29.21 -26.36 27.75
C LEU A 838 -30.58 -26.00 28.35
N ALA A 839 -31.00 -26.71 29.39
CA ALA A 839 -32.32 -26.53 29.99
C ALA A 839 -32.45 -25.13 30.62
N GLY A 840 -33.47 -24.37 30.20
CA GLY A 840 -33.75 -23.02 30.68
C GLY A 840 -32.94 -21.92 29.98
N ALA A 841 -32.22 -22.24 28.90
CA ALA A 841 -31.50 -21.24 28.13
C ALA A 841 -32.47 -20.29 27.40
N ARG A 842 -32.13 -19.00 27.38
CA ARG A 842 -32.83 -17.98 26.60
C ARG A 842 -32.15 -17.85 25.23
N LYS A 843 -32.96 -17.71 24.18
CA LYS A 843 -32.47 -17.53 22.81
C LYS A 843 -32.46 -16.05 22.46
N ILE A 844 -31.39 -15.62 21.81
CA ILE A 844 -31.23 -14.30 21.22
C ILE A 844 -30.75 -14.46 19.78
N VAL A 845 -30.99 -13.44 18.96
CA VAL A 845 -30.42 -13.37 17.60
C VAL A 845 -29.58 -12.11 17.53
N ILE A 846 -28.33 -12.26 17.11
CA ILE A 846 -27.39 -11.16 16.90
C ILE A 846 -26.84 -11.22 15.48
N SER A 847 -26.23 -10.13 15.02
CA SER A 847 -25.36 -10.15 13.84
C SER A 847 -23.92 -10.12 14.34
N PRO A 848 -23.18 -11.25 14.33
CA PRO A 848 -21.77 -11.27 14.70
C PRO A 848 -20.95 -10.31 13.84
N LEU A 849 -19.89 -9.75 14.42
CA LEU A 849 -19.01 -8.80 13.74
C LEU A 849 -18.00 -9.52 12.85
N ALA A 850 -17.54 -8.84 11.79
CA ALA A 850 -16.41 -9.30 10.99
C ALA A 850 -15.05 -9.07 11.68
N GLU A 851 -14.96 -8.06 12.56
CA GLU A 851 -13.75 -7.68 13.31
C GLU A 851 -14.16 -7.07 14.67
N GLU A 852 -13.26 -7.11 15.66
CA GLU A 852 -13.48 -6.55 17.01
C GLU A 852 -12.45 -5.48 17.41
N TYR A 853 -11.43 -5.23 16.58
CA TYR A 853 -10.36 -4.29 16.86
C TYR A 853 -10.91 -2.88 17.12
N SER A 854 -11.89 -2.43 16.33
CA SER A 854 -12.50 -1.10 16.50
C SER A 854 -13.15 -0.94 17.88
N LEU A 855 -13.76 -2.00 18.42
CA LEU A 855 -14.33 -1.99 19.78
C LEU A 855 -13.23 -1.96 20.85
N TYR A 856 -12.21 -2.82 20.74
CA TYR A 856 -11.07 -2.80 21.66
C TYR A 856 -10.39 -1.44 21.69
N HIS A 857 -10.17 -0.87 20.50
CA HIS A 857 -9.54 0.43 20.33
C HIS A 857 -10.36 1.55 20.97
N TYR A 858 -11.65 1.63 20.65
CA TYR A 858 -12.55 2.61 21.24
C TYR A 858 -12.56 2.53 22.78
N ASN A 859 -12.64 1.32 23.33
CA ASN A 859 -12.61 1.10 24.78
C ASN A 859 -11.31 1.58 25.42
N TRP A 860 -10.16 1.24 24.81
CA TRP A 860 -8.85 1.68 25.29
C TRP A 860 -8.75 3.21 25.35
N VAL A 861 -9.21 3.92 24.31
CA VAL A 861 -9.24 5.40 24.31
C VAL A 861 -10.16 5.93 25.41
N GLN A 862 -11.39 5.41 25.53
CA GLN A 862 -12.34 5.87 26.55
C GLN A 862 -11.84 5.62 27.97
N ASP A 863 -11.16 4.50 28.22
CA ASP A 863 -10.62 4.17 29.53
C ASP A 863 -9.41 5.06 29.88
N ASN A 864 -8.58 5.42 28.90
CA ASN A 864 -7.52 6.41 29.09
C ASN A 864 -8.08 7.80 29.41
N ILE A 865 -9.13 8.25 28.72
CA ILE A 865 -9.82 9.51 29.03
C ILE A 865 -10.31 9.51 30.48
N LYS A 866 -11.03 8.45 30.91
CA LYS A 866 -11.53 8.32 32.29
C LYS A 866 -10.39 8.29 33.31
N LYS A 867 -9.29 7.60 33.00
CA LYS A 867 -8.11 7.51 33.87
C LYS A 867 -7.47 8.88 34.08
N VAL A 868 -7.24 9.63 33.00
CA VAL A 868 -6.66 10.99 33.05
C VAL A 868 -7.59 11.96 33.77
N ASP A 869 -8.89 11.93 33.47
CA ASP A 869 -9.88 12.78 34.13
C ASP A 869 -9.92 12.51 35.64
N LYS A 870 -10.00 11.24 36.06
CA LYS A 870 -9.99 10.86 37.47
C LYS A 870 -8.69 11.25 38.18
N ALA A 871 -7.53 10.96 37.59
CA ALA A 871 -6.23 11.21 38.20
C ALA A 871 -5.89 12.72 38.30
N SER A 872 -6.40 13.52 37.38
CA SER A 872 -6.21 14.98 37.35
C SER A 872 -7.32 15.77 38.05
N ASN A 873 -8.35 15.08 38.57
CA ASN A 873 -9.58 15.68 39.08
C ASN A 873 -10.24 16.62 38.05
N GLY A 874 -10.34 16.13 36.81
CA GLY A 874 -10.98 16.80 35.68
C GLY A 874 -10.16 17.91 35.02
N LYS A 875 -8.89 18.12 35.40
CA LYS A 875 -8.06 19.23 34.92
C LYS A 875 -7.37 18.98 33.59
N ILE A 876 -7.08 17.73 33.24
CA ILE A 876 -6.30 17.37 32.06
C ILE A 876 -7.21 16.70 31.03
N GLY A 877 -7.10 17.11 29.77
CA GLY A 877 -7.73 16.41 28.64
C GLY A 877 -6.78 15.39 28.01
N TYR A 878 -7.34 14.34 27.41
CA TYR A 878 -6.59 13.29 26.71
C TYR A 878 -7.10 13.15 25.28
N ILE A 879 -6.18 13.15 24.31
CA ILE A 879 -6.49 13.08 22.89
C ILE A 879 -5.59 12.01 22.30
N TYR A 880 -6.18 10.97 21.73
CA TYR A 880 -5.43 9.96 20.98
C TYR A 880 -5.56 10.23 19.48
N ILE A 881 -4.47 10.05 18.74
CA ILE A 881 -4.42 10.26 17.29
C ILE A 881 -3.91 8.96 16.63
N PRO A 882 -4.78 8.15 15.98
CA PRO A 882 -4.43 6.82 15.46
C PRO A 882 -3.50 6.83 14.24
N ASP A 883 -3.58 7.87 13.42
CA ASP A 883 -2.78 8.06 12.21
C ASP A 883 -2.67 9.55 11.89
N MET A 884 -1.99 9.91 10.80
CA MET A 884 -1.96 11.28 10.29
C MET A 884 -2.71 11.37 8.96
N GLY A 885 -3.80 10.62 8.82
CA GLY A 885 -4.71 10.64 7.69
C GLY A 885 -6.04 11.32 8.05
N VAL A 886 -7.09 10.96 7.29
CA VAL A 886 -8.44 11.48 7.51
C VAL A 886 -9.00 11.04 8.86
N GLU A 887 -8.76 9.80 9.29
CA GLU A 887 -9.27 9.34 10.58
C GLU A 887 -8.51 9.98 11.75
N GLY A 888 -7.20 10.19 11.65
CA GLY A 888 -6.44 10.99 12.60
C GLY A 888 -7.02 12.39 12.81
N LEU A 889 -7.41 13.09 11.72
CA LEU A 889 -8.11 14.37 11.81
C LEU A 889 -9.49 14.26 12.47
N ASN A 890 -10.23 13.18 12.17
CA ASN A 890 -11.53 12.93 12.79
C ASN A 890 -11.39 12.70 14.29
N GLU A 891 -10.46 11.84 14.74
CA GLU A 891 -10.23 11.55 16.16
C GLU A 891 -9.68 12.76 16.91
N PHE A 892 -8.72 13.48 16.31
CA PHE A 892 -8.24 14.75 16.87
C PHE A 892 -9.43 15.71 17.08
N SER A 893 -10.28 15.90 16.07
CA SER A 893 -11.45 16.77 16.19
C SER A 893 -12.46 16.26 17.23
N ARG A 894 -12.70 14.95 17.26
CA ARG A 894 -13.65 14.29 18.15
C ARG A 894 -13.26 14.46 19.62
N TYR A 895 -11.97 14.47 19.94
CA TYR A 895 -11.48 14.57 21.31
C TYR A 895 -10.94 15.95 21.71
N PHE A 896 -10.41 16.75 20.79
CA PHE A 896 -9.86 18.07 21.10
C PHE A 896 -10.95 19.07 21.50
N TYR A 897 -11.95 19.29 20.64
CA TYR A 897 -12.94 20.34 20.83
C TYR A 897 -13.80 20.17 22.09
N PRO A 898 -14.25 18.96 22.47
CA PRO A 898 -15.02 18.77 23.71
C PRO A 898 -14.23 19.00 25.00
N GLN A 899 -12.89 19.08 24.93
CA GLN A 899 -12.00 19.16 26.10
C GLN A 899 -11.30 20.52 26.24
N LEU A 900 -11.80 21.56 25.55
CA LEU A 900 -11.23 22.92 25.59
C LEU A 900 -11.40 23.63 26.94
N ASP A 901 -12.24 23.10 27.82
CA ASP A 901 -12.40 23.57 29.20
C ASP A 901 -11.31 23.03 30.14
N LYS A 902 -10.52 22.05 29.70
CA LYS A 902 -9.40 21.48 30.47
C LYS A 902 -8.23 22.44 30.57
N GLU A 903 -7.51 22.36 31.67
CA GLU A 903 -6.38 23.24 32.00
C GLU A 903 -5.07 22.84 31.31
N GLY A 904 -4.90 21.58 30.92
CA GLY A 904 -3.76 21.05 30.17
C GLY A 904 -4.16 19.84 29.32
N LEU A 905 -3.29 19.40 28.41
CA LEU A 905 -3.57 18.30 27.48
C LEU A 905 -2.47 17.24 27.46
N ILE A 906 -2.88 15.98 27.28
CA ILE A 906 -2.02 14.89 26.86
C ILE A 906 -2.41 14.54 25.42
N ILE A 907 -1.44 14.64 24.50
CA ILE A 907 -1.59 14.21 23.11
C ILE A 907 -0.91 12.86 22.96
N ASP A 908 -1.68 11.81 22.71
CA ASP A 908 -1.19 10.45 22.59
C ASP A 908 -1.03 10.07 21.12
N ASP A 909 0.22 10.05 20.67
CA ASP A 909 0.67 9.70 19.32
C ASP A 909 1.26 8.27 19.28
N ARG A 910 1.14 7.50 20.36
CA ARG A 910 1.61 6.11 20.41
C ARG A 910 0.89 5.29 19.35
N ALA A 911 1.62 4.45 18.64
CA ALA A 911 1.07 3.63 17.55
C ALA A 911 0.42 4.41 16.40
N ASN A 912 0.75 5.70 16.23
CA ASN A 912 0.29 6.49 15.09
C ASN A 912 0.79 5.91 13.75
N GLY A 913 -0.13 5.60 12.83
CA GLY A 913 0.15 4.98 11.54
C GLY A 913 0.76 5.87 10.45
N GLY A 914 0.89 7.17 10.70
CA GLY A 914 1.41 8.15 9.74
C GLY A 914 0.38 8.62 8.69
N GLY A 915 0.84 9.39 7.71
CA GLY A 915 -0.02 10.09 6.76
C GLY A 915 0.60 11.40 6.29
N ASN A 916 -0.12 12.51 6.36
CA ASN A 916 0.35 13.83 5.92
C ASN A 916 -0.34 15.03 6.60
N VAL A 917 -1.15 14.83 7.63
CA VAL A 917 -1.95 15.90 8.26
C VAL A 917 -1.29 16.48 9.52
N SER A 918 -0.12 15.99 9.94
CA SER A 918 0.59 16.50 11.12
C SER A 918 0.77 18.03 11.13
N PRO A 919 1.05 18.72 9.99
CA PRO A 919 1.18 20.18 10.00
C PRO A 919 -0.11 20.89 10.40
N MET A 920 -1.28 20.35 10.03
CA MET A 920 -2.59 20.93 10.37
C MET A 920 -2.87 20.83 11.87
N ILE A 921 -2.50 19.70 12.48
CA ILE A 921 -2.66 19.45 13.92
C ILE A 921 -1.65 20.29 14.71
N LEU A 922 -0.39 20.37 14.26
CA LEU A 922 0.63 21.20 14.90
C LEU A 922 0.28 22.69 14.85
N GLU A 923 -0.21 23.19 13.70
CA GLU A 923 -0.71 24.57 13.59
C GLU A 923 -1.80 24.83 14.62
N ARG A 924 -2.74 23.88 14.81
CA ARG A 924 -3.81 24.00 15.80
C ARG A 924 -3.27 24.12 17.22
N LEU A 925 -2.38 23.22 17.60
CA LEU A 925 -1.83 23.14 18.95
C LEU A 925 -0.90 24.32 19.28
N ALA A 926 -0.29 24.92 18.27
CA ALA A 926 0.61 26.08 18.37
C ALA A 926 -0.10 27.43 18.47
N ARG A 927 -1.44 27.50 18.33
CA ARG A 927 -2.16 28.77 18.38
C ARG A 927 -2.04 29.43 19.75
N GLU A 928 -1.77 30.73 19.75
CA GLU A 928 -1.81 31.59 20.93
C GLU A 928 -2.95 32.62 20.84
N PRO A 929 -3.66 32.92 21.93
CA PRO A 929 -4.70 33.93 21.91
C PRO A 929 -4.06 35.33 21.89
N TYR A 930 -4.21 36.05 20.78
CA TYR A 930 -3.76 37.45 20.69
C TYR A 930 -4.85 38.45 21.13
N ARG A 931 -6.10 37.99 21.28
CA ARG A 931 -7.22 38.79 21.77
C ARG A 931 -8.19 37.94 22.58
N LEU A 932 -8.74 38.51 23.65
CA LEU A 932 -9.80 37.90 24.45
C LEU A 932 -11.15 38.57 24.17
N THR A 933 -12.23 37.82 24.32
CA THR A 933 -13.61 38.30 24.10
C THR A 933 -14.49 38.06 25.31
N MET A 934 -15.50 38.91 25.47
CA MET A 934 -16.55 38.77 26.48
C MET A 934 -17.92 38.91 25.83
N ARG A 935 -18.94 38.30 26.42
CA ARG A 935 -20.34 38.49 26.03
C ARG A 935 -21.14 39.00 27.23
N ARG A 936 -22.05 39.94 27.00
CA ARG A 936 -22.95 40.44 28.05
C ARG A 936 -23.71 39.26 28.68
N GLY A 937 -23.68 39.16 29.99
CA GLY A 937 -24.35 38.07 30.74
C GLY A 937 -23.59 36.73 30.75
N SER A 938 -22.35 36.68 30.25
CA SER A 938 -21.48 35.49 30.33
C SER A 938 -20.24 35.79 31.16
N ALA A 939 -19.85 34.85 32.02
CA ALA A 939 -18.55 34.87 32.70
C ALA A 939 -17.43 34.22 31.86
N ARG A 940 -17.75 33.66 30.68
CA ARG A 940 -16.78 32.99 29.81
C ARG A 940 -15.91 34.03 29.12
N VAL A 941 -14.60 33.90 29.31
CA VAL A 941 -13.58 34.58 28.52
C VAL A 941 -13.37 33.76 27.25
N GLY A 942 -13.74 34.32 26.10
CA GLY A 942 -13.45 33.70 24.79
C GLY A 942 -12.05 34.07 24.30
N THR A 943 -11.50 33.25 23.41
CA THR A 943 -10.18 33.46 22.79
C THR A 943 -10.34 33.85 21.32
N VAL A 944 -9.33 34.51 20.76
CA VAL A 944 -9.19 34.77 19.33
C VAL A 944 -7.73 34.45 18.95
N PRO A 945 -7.48 33.46 18.07
CA PRO A 945 -8.47 32.57 17.43
C PRO A 945 -9.34 31.80 18.44
N ASP A 946 -10.55 31.37 18.05
CA ASP A 946 -11.41 30.57 18.94
C ASP A 946 -10.81 29.16 19.13
N ALA A 947 -11.28 28.44 20.15
CA ALA A 947 -10.87 27.06 20.46
C ALA A 947 -9.35 26.88 20.70
N VAL A 948 -8.72 27.84 21.39
CA VAL A 948 -7.28 27.78 21.75
C VAL A 948 -7.07 27.17 23.14
N GLN A 949 -6.11 26.25 23.26
CA GLN A 949 -5.68 25.68 24.53
C GLN A 949 -4.31 26.26 24.95
N VAL A 950 -4.30 27.04 26.04
CA VAL A 950 -3.13 27.81 26.55
C VAL A 950 -2.36 27.15 27.70
N GLY A 951 -2.78 25.97 28.12
CA GLY A 951 -2.17 25.18 29.16
C GLY A 951 -0.96 24.36 28.70
N PRO A 952 -0.27 23.72 29.67
CA PRO A 952 0.79 22.78 29.39
C PRO A 952 0.28 21.58 28.60
N LYS A 953 1.16 21.05 27.76
CA LYS A 953 0.90 19.90 26.89
C LYS A 953 2.06 18.93 27.00
N VAL A 954 1.79 17.65 26.88
CA VAL A 954 2.81 16.61 26.67
C VAL A 954 2.37 15.71 25.54
N CYS A 955 3.34 15.13 24.84
CA CYS A 955 3.08 14.16 23.78
C CYS A 955 3.62 12.78 24.18
N LEU A 956 2.76 11.76 24.13
CA LEU A 956 3.15 10.37 24.32
C LEU A 956 3.55 9.77 22.98
N ILE A 957 4.71 9.11 22.93
CA ILE A 957 5.26 8.48 21.73
C ILE A 957 5.75 7.05 22.03
N ASN A 958 5.76 6.18 21.03
CA ASN A 958 6.39 4.88 21.16
C ASN A 958 6.97 4.37 19.83
N LYS A 959 7.62 3.21 19.88
CA LYS A 959 8.16 2.48 18.72
C LYS A 959 7.21 2.27 17.54
N TYR A 960 5.90 2.41 17.75
CA TYR A 960 4.87 2.25 16.72
C TYR A 960 4.36 3.56 16.12
N SER A 961 4.75 4.73 16.65
CA SER A 961 4.54 6.04 16.01
C SER A 961 5.40 6.13 14.75
N ALA A 962 4.78 6.27 13.57
CA ALA A 962 5.44 6.02 12.29
C ALA A 962 5.16 7.07 11.21
N SER A 963 6.16 7.35 10.37
CA SER A 963 6.06 8.21 9.19
C SER A 963 5.71 9.65 9.54
N ASP A 964 4.57 10.18 9.12
CA ASP A 964 4.14 11.50 9.61
C ASP A 964 3.82 11.50 11.13
N GLY A 965 3.63 10.32 11.73
CA GLY A 965 3.65 10.11 13.18
C GLY A 965 5.06 10.12 13.80
N ASP A 966 6.14 10.11 13.01
CA ASP A 966 7.46 10.55 13.47
C ASP A 966 7.62 12.08 13.35
N LEU A 967 7.10 12.67 12.26
CA LEU A 967 7.20 14.11 12.00
C LEU A 967 6.35 14.94 12.98
N PHE A 968 5.21 14.41 13.44
CA PHE A 968 4.38 15.06 14.45
C PHE A 968 5.13 15.32 15.78
N PRO A 969 5.70 14.31 16.47
CA PRO A 969 6.45 14.55 17.70
C PRO A 969 7.74 15.34 17.46
N TRP A 970 8.41 15.16 16.31
CA TRP A 970 9.54 16.03 15.94
C TRP A 970 9.12 17.50 15.86
N GLY A 971 8.01 17.79 15.18
CA GLY A 971 7.44 19.13 15.04
C GLY A 971 6.91 19.69 16.37
N PHE A 972 6.31 18.84 17.20
CA PHE A 972 5.82 19.20 18.54
C PHE A 972 6.96 19.72 19.42
N HIS A 973 8.11 19.04 19.39
CA HIS A 973 9.33 19.47 20.08
C HIS A 973 9.94 20.72 19.42
N ALA A 974 10.04 20.76 18.08
CA ALA A 974 10.62 21.89 17.35
C ALA A 974 9.88 23.22 17.53
N LEU A 975 8.55 23.17 17.71
CA LEU A 975 7.67 24.29 18.02
C LEU A 975 7.59 24.63 19.52
N GLY A 976 8.23 23.84 20.39
CA GLY A 976 8.23 24.06 21.84
C GLY A 976 6.87 23.86 22.50
N LEU A 977 6.04 22.96 21.97
CA LEU A 977 4.67 22.75 22.47
C LEU A 977 4.61 22.01 23.81
N GLY A 978 5.65 21.24 24.14
CA GLY A 978 5.74 20.45 25.36
C GLY A 978 6.77 19.34 25.27
N LYS A 979 6.81 18.48 26.29
CA LYS A 979 7.73 17.34 26.37
C LYS A 979 7.20 16.10 25.65
N LEU A 980 8.12 15.33 25.09
CA LEU A 980 7.89 13.99 24.57
C LEU A 980 8.18 12.94 25.66
N ILE A 981 7.26 11.98 25.85
CA ILE A 981 7.37 10.93 26.88
C ILE A 981 7.08 9.57 26.25
N GLY A 982 7.91 8.57 26.53
CA GLY A 982 7.68 7.20 26.09
C GLY A 982 8.93 6.52 25.54
N THR A 983 8.88 5.96 24.33
CA THR A 983 10.02 5.33 23.66
C THR A 983 10.26 5.91 22.27
N ARG A 984 11.47 5.74 21.76
CA ARG A 984 11.87 6.16 20.40
C ARG A 984 10.87 5.69 19.36
N THR A 985 10.52 6.56 18.41
CA THR A 985 9.55 6.29 17.33
C THR A 985 10.13 5.43 16.20
N TRP A 986 9.30 5.05 15.22
CA TRP A 986 9.67 4.12 14.15
C TRP A 986 10.83 4.59 13.28
N GLY A 987 10.91 5.88 12.94
CA GLY A 987 12.05 6.48 12.27
C GLY A 987 12.10 6.28 10.77
N GLY A 988 10.98 6.25 10.06
CA GLY A 988 10.97 6.21 8.60
C GLY A 988 10.18 7.37 8.03
N ILE A 989 10.82 8.38 7.44
CA ILE A 989 10.17 9.63 6.97
C ILE A 989 10.45 9.97 5.50
N ILE A 990 11.21 9.15 4.78
CA ILE A 990 11.32 9.34 3.33
C ILE A 990 9.97 8.98 2.71
N GLY A 991 9.22 9.98 2.23
CA GLY A 991 7.92 9.84 1.61
C GLY A 991 7.97 9.02 0.31
N ILE A 992 6.84 8.43 -0.06
CA ILE A 992 6.72 7.51 -1.19
C ILE A 992 6.29 8.19 -2.49
N SER A 993 6.71 7.61 -3.61
CA SER A 993 6.07 7.84 -4.90
C SER A 993 4.74 7.06 -5.04
N GLY A 994 4.00 7.36 -6.10
CA GLY A 994 3.05 6.40 -6.68
C GLY A 994 3.77 5.19 -7.30
N SER A 995 3.06 4.08 -7.50
CA SER A 995 3.59 2.96 -8.28
C SER A 995 3.58 3.27 -9.77
N LEU A 996 4.52 2.66 -10.49
CA LEU A 996 4.42 2.52 -11.94
C LEU A 996 3.36 1.44 -12.27
N PRO A 997 2.77 1.45 -13.47
CA PRO A 997 1.79 0.44 -13.87
C PRO A 997 2.48 -0.87 -14.25
N TYR A 998 2.73 -1.81 -13.33
CA TYR A 998 3.35 -3.10 -13.69
C TYR A 998 2.35 -4.03 -14.39
N MET A 999 2.83 -4.92 -15.27
CA MET A 999 1.98 -5.82 -16.07
C MET A 999 1.00 -6.67 -15.24
N ASP A 1000 1.40 -7.15 -14.06
CA ASP A 1000 0.58 -8.00 -13.18
C ASP A 1000 -0.11 -7.20 -12.06
N GLY A 1001 -0.05 -5.87 -12.09
CA GLY A 1001 -0.59 -4.99 -11.06
C GLY A 1001 0.28 -4.84 -9.81
N THR A 1002 1.56 -5.26 -9.84
CA THR A 1002 2.51 -5.03 -8.74
C THR A 1002 2.49 -3.56 -8.28
N ASP A 1003 2.47 -3.34 -6.96
CA ASP A 1003 2.58 -2.02 -6.36
C ASP A 1003 3.97 -1.84 -5.73
N ILE A 1004 4.81 -1.03 -6.38
CA ILE A 1004 6.12 -0.61 -5.87
C ILE A 1004 6.06 0.83 -5.38
N ARG A 1005 6.43 1.05 -4.11
CA ARG A 1005 6.58 2.39 -3.55
C ARG A 1005 8.06 2.72 -3.39
N VAL A 1006 8.53 3.70 -4.16
CA VAL A 1006 9.92 4.16 -4.12
C VAL A 1006 10.04 5.33 -3.12
N PRO A 1007 11.00 5.31 -2.19
CA PRO A 1007 11.31 6.45 -1.34
C PRO A 1007 11.81 7.64 -2.19
N PHE A 1008 11.03 8.72 -2.25
CA PHE A 1008 11.11 9.75 -3.30
C PHE A 1008 11.45 11.15 -2.77
N PHE A 1009 11.04 11.51 -1.56
CA PHE A 1009 11.28 12.84 -0.98
C PHE A 1009 11.39 12.75 0.55
N THR A 1010 12.02 13.72 1.21
CA THR A 1010 12.14 13.72 2.68
C THR A 1010 12.32 15.13 3.26
N SER A 1011 12.32 15.22 4.59
CA SER A 1011 12.41 16.46 5.35
C SER A 1011 13.81 16.68 5.95
N TYR A 1012 14.17 17.93 6.16
CA TYR A 1012 15.40 18.35 6.86
C TYR A 1012 15.09 19.46 7.85
N ASP A 1013 15.95 19.62 8.86
CA ASP A 1013 15.79 20.66 9.88
C ASP A 1013 16.11 22.05 9.30
N PRO A 1014 15.18 23.01 9.30
CA PRO A 1014 15.44 24.36 8.79
C PRO A 1014 16.47 25.14 9.61
N LYS A 1015 16.73 24.77 10.88
CA LYS A 1015 17.72 25.45 11.73
C LYS A 1015 19.14 25.00 11.45
N THR A 1016 19.35 23.73 11.09
CA THR A 1016 20.68 23.12 10.95
C THR A 1016 21.02 22.68 9.53
N GLY A 1017 20.03 22.54 8.65
CA GLY A 1017 20.18 21.97 7.30
C GLY A 1017 20.47 20.47 7.28
N SER A 1018 20.34 19.78 8.42
CA SER A 1018 20.64 18.34 8.54
C SER A 1018 19.40 17.49 8.28
N TRP A 1019 19.62 16.29 7.73
CA TRP A 1019 18.60 15.24 7.68
C TRP A 1019 18.10 14.90 9.08
N ILE A 1020 16.82 14.55 9.20
CA ILE A 1020 16.16 14.25 10.48
C ILE A 1020 15.53 12.87 10.43
N VAL A 1021 15.39 12.23 11.61
CA VAL A 1021 14.54 11.07 11.89
C VAL A 1021 14.87 9.74 11.17
N GLU A 1022 15.17 9.73 9.88
CA GLU A 1022 15.29 8.51 9.08
C GLU A 1022 16.30 7.51 9.67
N ASN A 1023 15.88 6.25 9.75
CA ASN A 1023 16.57 5.11 10.36
C ASN A 1023 16.96 5.29 11.84
N HIS A 1024 16.34 6.23 12.56
CA HIS A 1024 16.56 6.47 13.99
C HIS A 1024 15.25 6.68 14.75
N GLY A 1025 14.37 7.59 14.31
CA GLY A 1025 13.17 8.00 15.03
C GLY A 1025 13.35 9.32 15.77
N VAL A 1026 12.40 9.61 16.66
CA VAL A 1026 12.39 10.75 17.57
C VAL A 1026 12.56 10.18 18.97
N ASP A 1027 13.61 10.62 19.66
CA ASP A 1027 13.84 10.26 21.05
C ASP A 1027 12.91 11.06 21.99
N PRO A 1028 12.36 10.44 23.05
CA PRO A 1028 11.59 11.15 24.06
C PRO A 1028 12.49 12.00 24.96
N ASP A 1029 11.97 13.11 25.48
CA ASP A 1029 12.61 13.86 26.57
C ASP A 1029 12.65 13.05 27.87
N ILE A 1030 11.64 12.21 28.07
CA ILE A 1030 11.52 11.31 29.22
C ILE A 1030 11.31 9.88 28.71
N LEU A 1031 12.39 9.10 28.69
CA LEU A 1031 12.36 7.69 28.32
C LEU A 1031 11.65 6.86 29.39
N ILE A 1032 10.55 6.21 29.00
CA ILE A 1032 9.82 5.21 29.77
C ILE A 1032 9.41 4.09 28.82
N ASP A 1033 10.07 2.94 28.94
CA ASP A 1033 9.60 1.69 28.35
C ASP A 1033 8.70 1.01 29.38
N ASN A 1034 7.45 0.71 29.01
CA ASN A 1034 6.51 0.06 29.93
C ASN A 1034 7.06 -1.33 30.31
N ASP A 1035 7.06 -1.64 31.61
CA ASP A 1035 7.31 -3.00 32.06
C ASP A 1035 6.19 -3.92 31.53
N PRO A 1036 6.51 -4.97 30.75
CA PRO A 1036 5.49 -5.79 30.09
C PRO A 1036 4.53 -6.47 31.07
N ILE A 1037 5.00 -6.84 32.26
CA ILE A 1037 4.16 -7.48 33.28
C ILE A 1037 3.19 -6.47 33.87
N LYS A 1038 3.66 -5.25 34.16
CA LYS A 1038 2.80 -4.18 34.67
C LYS A 1038 1.76 -3.75 33.63
N GLU A 1039 2.18 -3.58 32.38
CA GLU A 1039 1.30 -3.23 31.27
C GLU A 1039 0.21 -4.28 31.05
N TRP A 1040 0.57 -5.57 31.05
CA TRP A 1040 -0.41 -6.66 30.98
C TRP A 1040 -1.45 -6.59 32.09
N ASN A 1041 -1.04 -6.17 33.30
CA ASN A 1041 -1.92 -6.02 34.45
C ASN A 1041 -2.66 -4.65 34.48
N GLY A 1042 -2.58 -3.85 33.42
CA GLY A 1042 -3.31 -2.59 33.25
C GLY A 1042 -2.60 -1.33 33.75
N GLU A 1043 -1.32 -1.42 34.14
CA GLU A 1043 -0.52 -0.26 34.55
C GLU A 1043 0.25 0.32 33.35
N ASP A 1044 -0.30 1.36 32.73
CA ASP A 1044 0.39 2.20 31.75
C ASP A 1044 1.29 3.23 32.45
N GLN A 1045 2.61 2.97 32.50
CA GLN A 1045 3.59 3.83 33.17
C GLN A 1045 3.85 5.12 32.39
N GLN A 1046 3.81 5.08 31.06
CA GLN A 1046 3.97 6.26 30.21
C GLN A 1046 2.83 7.26 30.44
N LEU A 1047 1.58 6.80 30.42
CA LEU A 1047 0.41 7.66 30.68
C LEU A 1047 0.43 8.23 32.11
N ASN A 1048 0.81 7.42 33.10
CA ASN A 1048 0.95 7.89 34.48
C ASN A 1048 1.98 9.03 34.58
N ARG A 1049 3.13 8.89 33.93
CA ARG A 1049 4.15 9.93 33.89
C ARG A 1049 3.67 11.20 33.19
N ALA A 1050 2.93 11.07 32.09
CA ALA A 1050 2.36 12.23 31.39
C ALA A 1050 1.40 13.01 32.29
N ILE A 1051 0.54 12.33 33.06
CA ILE A 1051 -0.35 12.97 34.04
C ILE A 1051 0.47 13.73 35.08
N GLU A 1052 1.50 13.10 35.64
CA GLU A 1052 2.38 13.75 36.63
C GLU A 1052 3.07 15.01 36.07
N GLU A 1053 3.60 14.95 34.86
CA GLU A 1053 4.33 16.05 34.26
C GLU A 1053 3.41 17.24 33.96
N VAL A 1054 2.23 17.00 33.38
CA VAL A 1054 1.24 18.07 33.14
C VAL A 1054 0.77 18.65 34.48
N MET A 1055 0.48 17.83 35.49
CA MET A 1055 0.09 18.33 36.83
C MET A 1055 1.18 19.19 37.48
N LYS A 1056 2.45 18.84 37.27
CA LYS A 1056 3.60 19.63 37.74
C LYS A 1056 3.68 20.97 37.02
N GLU A 1057 3.55 20.99 35.69
CA GLU A 1057 3.57 22.23 34.92
C GLU A 1057 2.37 23.14 35.23
N LEU A 1058 1.21 22.56 35.52
CA LEU A 1058 0.01 23.30 35.94
C LEU A 1058 0.22 24.12 37.22
N GLN A 1059 1.14 23.74 38.11
CA GLN A 1059 1.45 24.53 39.31
C GLN A 1059 2.01 25.92 38.98
N ASN A 1060 2.62 26.06 37.80
CA ASN A 1060 3.21 27.31 37.32
C ASN A 1060 2.35 27.98 36.23
N ARG A 1061 1.19 27.41 35.89
CA ARG A 1061 0.31 27.95 34.85
C ARG A 1061 -0.28 29.29 35.30
N LYS A 1062 -0.16 30.29 34.43
CA LYS A 1062 -0.88 31.56 34.58
C LYS A 1062 -2.20 31.48 33.80
N PRO A 1063 -3.37 31.60 34.46
CA PRO A 1063 -4.63 31.65 33.74
C PRO A 1063 -4.70 32.91 32.86
N LEU A 1064 -5.55 32.85 31.83
CA LEU A 1064 -5.84 34.04 31.03
C LEU A 1064 -6.43 35.15 31.91
N PRO A 1065 -6.15 36.43 31.62
CA PRO A 1065 -6.79 37.55 32.29
C PRO A 1065 -8.32 37.42 32.27
N GLY A 1066 -8.96 37.74 33.40
CA GLY A 1066 -10.40 37.84 33.49
C GLY A 1066 -10.96 39.02 32.71
N ILE A 1067 -12.30 39.12 32.68
CA ILE A 1067 -12.99 40.26 32.07
C ILE A 1067 -12.62 41.55 32.83
N PRO A 1068 -12.15 42.62 32.15
CA PRO A 1068 -11.85 43.89 32.80
C PRO A 1068 -13.07 44.49 33.49
N ALA A 1069 -12.86 45.38 34.46
CA ALA A 1069 -13.94 46.13 35.08
C ALA A 1069 -14.78 46.88 34.02
N PRO A 1070 -16.11 47.03 34.23
CA PRO A 1070 -16.96 47.80 33.31
C PRO A 1070 -16.41 49.21 33.13
N ARG A 1071 -16.45 49.71 31.88
CA ARG A 1071 -16.13 51.11 31.60
C ARG A 1071 -17.24 51.99 32.18
N ASP A 1072 -16.84 52.95 33.00
CA ASP A 1072 -17.73 53.97 33.55
C ASP A 1072 -17.26 55.34 33.05
N PHE A 1073 -18.11 56.01 32.27
CA PHE A 1073 -17.86 57.35 31.72
C PHE A 1073 -18.62 58.45 32.48
N SER A 1074 -19.23 58.12 33.63
CA SER A 1074 -19.98 59.08 34.46
C SER A 1074 -19.10 59.94 35.37
N LYS A 1075 -17.78 59.72 35.35
CA LYS A 1075 -16.77 60.51 36.06
C LYS A 1075 -16.04 61.47 35.14
#